data_AF-A0AAJ5YSP6-F1
#
_entry.id   AF-A0AAJ5YSP6-F1
#
_cell.length_a   1.000
_cell.length_b   1.000
_cell.length_c   1.000
_cell.angle_alpha   90.00
_cell.angle_beta   90.00
_cell.angle_gamma   90.00
#
_symmetry.space_group_name_H-M   'P 1'
#
loop_
_entity.id
_entity.type
_entity.pdbx_description
1 polymer ?
#
loop_
_entity_poly.entity_id
_entity_poly.type
_entity_poly.pdbx_seq_one_letter_code
_entity_poly.pdbx_strand_id
1 'polypeptide(L)'
;MRVLVTGASGLLGRAVMAAAQQRGYEVTGVGHSRGHGALRQLDLTDEDVTLAILTEVQPHVIIHTAAERRPDAMEANPESAHRLNVEVPAFLAKQCSDKEAGMRLIHISTDYVFDGHHPPYKPDDVPNPLNAYGRSKLDAEKAIQKYACKGQAVCVRVPVLYGETEYDAESAVNVLQTALFQTKSAKMDAHGIRYPTNVKDVAAFLMNVCEYDRGGLPAALHFSAQEALTKYEMCKVIADAYRLATGKNVSTDHLVPVTEPDSSASTQRPGNCHLDTQLSQELNLSVECVKFAIWWEEYFRDRYAHEDHSTRDKSDGHTDTNQDSSKPQTKRDTQLDSDTDEDRYGASSPVVQSTNATTQNLSTDSRESETRKNLQTCPPPYSFTVQVCDPQKIHDRVSSHVVYTVRVKSDAEWLGASECSALRRYSEFRWLHAALVHNHPGVIVPSIPEKVKLNNMRPDLVEYRRQSLEHALLKILQHPLLQRDDDLLLFLKSRDLAEDIKQRDALKGPIITPEQKTYFGWSQSLYNFKFRETDEWFNQQLDYLALLEARLYTITNAIHTLAQKRIEFAESQSNLYKQLVIISGSSLSRSVSTCFAALAELKKTGGNASAKLAKYETDLLELVFHEYERLIGNVRKAFSTRIDTWHAWQRADDDLAKLKAKNAKSFDGHLDAKLRAISSAELHSATLQTRFEDVSVLCKQEMQRFEQEKVADLRAVLAKYVNTFQCIQQEYMDELSHCESILRRHAGNIAVDTNSTEAVTNTSSAGQSVAADHKKESDTKALKQSNETNLPVNSNAKQSTELHNDTDAHHTQEISDAK
;
A
#
# COMPACT_ATOMS: atom_id res chain seq x y z
N MET A 1 -9.36 -0.25 -35.16
CA MET A 1 -10.50 -0.79 -34.39
C MET A 1 -10.57 -0.05 -33.05
N ARG A 2 -11.78 0.24 -32.57
CA ARG A 2 -12.03 0.85 -31.24
C ARG A 2 -12.43 -0.25 -30.25
N VAL A 3 -11.75 -0.34 -29.12
CA VAL A 3 -11.94 -1.37 -28.11
C VAL A 3 -12.24 -0.73 -26.76
N LEU A 4 -13.36 -1.12 -26.14
CA LEU A 4 -13.68 -0.77 -24.76
C LEU A 4 -13.32 -1.95 -23.85
N VAL A 5 -12.46 -1.74 -22.87
CA VAL A 5 -12.07 -2.75 -21.88
C VAL A 5 -12.67 -2.37 -20.53
N THR A 6 -13.60 -3.17 -20.02
CA THR A 6 -14.13 -2.97 -18.67
C THR A 6 -13.35 -3.79 -17.66
N GLY A 7 -13.17 -3.30 -16.44
CA GLY A 7 -12.28 -3.94 -15.46
C GLY A 7 -10.81 -3.74 -15.81
N ALA A 8 -10.49 -2.71 -16.61
CA ALA A 8 -9.17 -2.45 -17.17
C ALA A 8 -8.08 -2.19 -16.12
N SER A 9 -8.46 -1.83 -14.90
CA SER A 9 -7.53 -1.68 -13.77
C SER A 9 -7.11 -3.00 -13.12
N GLY A 10 -7.80 -4.11 -13.40
CA GLY A 10 -7.53 -5.43 -12.83
C GLY A 10 -6.45 -6.20 -13.59
N LEU A 11 -6.02 -7.33 -13.01
CA LEU A 11 -4.91 -8.15 -13.53
C LEU A 11 -5.02 -8.47 -15.03
N LEU A 12 -6.14 -9.07 -15.46
CA LEU A 12 -6.35 -9.38 -16.89
C LEU A 12 -6.61 -8.11 -17.71
N GLY A 13 -7.37 -7.16 -17.16
CA GLY A 13 -7.71 -5.91 -17.84
C GLY A 13 -6.48 -5.11 -18.26
N ARG A 14 -5.45 -5.02 -17.41
CA ARG A 14 -4.18 -4.34 -17.73
C ARG A 14 -3.43 -5.02 -18.87
N ALA A 15 -3.37 -6.35 -18.88
CA ALA A 15 -2.74 -7.11 -19.95
C ALA A 15 -3.49 -6.94 -21.29
N VAL A 16 -4.83 -6.92 -21.25
CA VAL A 16 -5.67 -6.67 -22.43
C VAL A 16 -5.47 -5.25 -22.97
N MET A 17 -5.44 -4.25 -22.10
CA MET A 17 -5.14 -2.86 -22.49
C MET A 17 -3.80 -2.76 -23.22
N ALA A 18 -2.74 -3.36 -22.65
CA ALA A 18 -1.41 -3.35 -23.24
C ALA A 18 -1.38 -4.08 -24.60
N ALA A 19 -2.00 -5.26 -24.70
CA ALA A 19 -2.06 -6.02 -25.96
C ALA A 19 -2.83 -5.28 -27.05
N ALA A 20 -3.96 -4.65 -26.70
CA ALA A 20 -4.76 -3.89 -27.65
C ALA A 20 -4.01 -2.62 -28.14
N GLN A 21 -3.29 -1.93 -27.25
CA GLN A 21 -2.41 -0.81 -27.62
C GLN A 21 -1.27 -1.27 -28.53
N GLN A 22 -0.64 -2.41 -28.24
CA GLN A 22 0.42 -2.99 -29.07
C GLN A 22 -0.06 -3.38 -30.47
N ARG A 23 -1.33 -3.78 -30.61
CA ARG A 23 -2.00 -4.02 -31.91
C ARG A 23 -2.38 -2.73 -32.65
N GLY A 24 -2.14 -1.55 -32.06
CA GLY A 24 -2.48 -0.25 -32.65
C GLY A 24 -3.99 0.08 -32.58
N TYR A 25 -4.72 -0.51 -31.64
CA TYR A 25 -6.13 -0.19 -31.44
C TYR A 25 -6.33 1.09 -30.66
N GLU A 26 -7.46 1.75 -30.92
CA GLU A 26 -7.93 2.86 -30.09
C GLU A 26 -8.64 2.24 -28.89
N VAL A 27 -7.98 2.28 -27.72
CA VAL A 27 -8.43 1.55 -26.53
C VAL A 27 -8.88 2.52 -25.45
N THR A 28 -10.12 2.35 -24.99
CA THR A 28 -10.63 3.01 -23.79
C THR A 28 -10.77 1.96 -22.70
N GLY A 29 -10.17 2.20 -21.54
CA GLY A 29 -10.32 1.36 -20.36
C GLY A 29 -11.26 2.00 -19.35
N VAL A 30 -12.09 1.20 -18.68
CA VAL A 30 -12.90 1.65 -17.54
C VAL A 30 -12.68 0.78 -16.30
N GLY A 31 -12.65 1.40 -15.13
CA GLY A 31 -12.51 0.73 -13.82
C GLY A 31 -13.27 1.47 -12.72
N HIS A 32 -13.64 0.76 -11.64
CA HIS A 32 -14.52 1.30 -10.59
C HIS A 32 -13.85 2.37 -9.70
N SER A 33 -12.58 2.18 -9.32
CA SER A 33 -11.91 3.02 -8.30
C SER A 33 -10.61 3.70 -8.75
N ARG A 34 -10.13 3.43 -9.96
CA ARG A 34 -8.85 3.97 -10.48
C ARG A 34 -9.08 4.61 -11.85
N GLY A 35 -8.72 5.88 -12.00
CA GLY A 35 -8.79 6.60 -13.28
C GLY A 35 -7.56 7.46 -13.51
N HIS A 36 -6.79 7.16 -14.56
CA HIS A 36 -5.65 7.95 -15.05
C HIS A 36 -5.39 7.65 -16.55
N GLY A 37 -5.22 8.69 -17.37
CA GLY A 37 -4.93 8.56 -18.81
C GLY A 37 -6.05 7.86 -19.59
N ALA A 38 -5.72 6.75 -20.28
CA ALA A 38 -6.68 5.95 -21.05
C ALA A 38 -7.66 5.13 -20.18
N LEU A 39 -7.46 5.10 -18.85
CA LEU A 39 -8.33 4.44 -17.87
C LEU A 39 -9.25 5.48 -17.21
N ARG A 40 -10.56 5.32 -17.39
CA ARG A 40 -11.59 6.20 -16.80
C ARG A 40 -12.27 5.54 -15.61
N GLN A 41 -12.59 6.34 -14.60
CA GLN A 41 -13.38 5.86 -13.47
C GLN A 41 -14.86 5.78 -13.88
N LEU A 42 -15.48 4.61 -13.71
CA LEU A 42 -16.88 4.40 -14.09
C LEU A 42 -17.46 3.24 -13.28
N ASP A 43 -18.63 3.46 -12.69
CA ASP A 43 -19.45 2.40 -12.09
C ASP A 43 -20.32 1.77 -13.19
N LEU A 44 -20.02 0.51 -13.54
CA LEU A 44 -20.74 -0.22 -14.57
C LEU A 44 -22.16 -0.61 -14.14
N THR A 45 -22.46 -0.55 -12.84
CA THR A 45 -23.80 -0.87 -12.32
C THR A 45 -24.80 0.27 -12.52
N ASP A 46 -24.32 1.46 -12.93
CA ASP A 46 -25.13 2.55 -13.43
C ASP A 46 -25.31 2.41 -14.95
N GLU A 47 -26.53 2.06 -15.37
CA GLU A 47 -26.87 1.83 -16.77
C GLU A 47 -26.77 3.10 -17.62
N ASP A 48 -27.13 4.26 -17.06
CA ASP A 48 -27.13 5.54 -17.79
C ASP A 48 -25.69 6.00 -18.06
N VAL A 49 -24.82 5.89 -17.06
CA VAL A 49 -23.39 6.19 -17.20
C VAL A 49 -22.71 5.19 -18.15
N THR A 50 -23.08 3.91 -18.07
CA THR A 50 -22.58 2.87 -18.98
C THR A 50 -23.04 3.13 -20.41
N LEU A 51 -24.27 3.58 -20.63
CA LEU A 51 -24.78 3.93 -21.95
C LEU A 51 -24.08 5.18 -22.51
N ALA A 52 -23.82 6.18 -21.66
CA ALA A 52 -23.11 7.39 -22.05
C ALA A 52 -21.69 7.07 -22.57
N ILE A 53 -20.93 6.20 -21.88
CA ILE A 53 -19.59 5.83 -22.34
C ILE A 53 -19.62 5.00 -23.63
N LEU A 54 -20.61 4.12 -23.81
CA LEU A 54 -20.77 3.37 -25.05
C LEU A 54 -21.09 4.30 -26.22
N THR A 55 -21.93 5.32 -25.98
CA THR A 55 -22.30 6.33 -26.97
C THR A 55 -21.11 7.23 -27.33
N GLU A 56 -20.28 7.60 -26.36
CA GLU A 56 -19.09 8.42 -26.59
C GLU A 56 -18.00 7.64 -27.36
N VAL A 57 -17.68 6.43 -26.91
CA VAL A 57 -16.56 5.63 -27.45
C VAL A 57 -16.93 4.96 -28.77
N GLN A 58 -18.21 4.62 -28.99
CA GLN A 58 -18.69 3.85 -30.14
C GLN A 58 -17.81 2.61 -30.40
N PRO A 59 -17.61 1.72 -29.40
CA PRO A 59 -16.63 0.64 -29.51
C PRO A 59 -17.06 -0.38 -30.58
N HIS A 60 -16.09 -0.90 -31.34
CA HIS A 60 -16.38 -2.05 -32.22
C HIS A 60 -16.44 -3.34 -31.39
N VAL A 61 -15.60 -3.43 -30.35
CA VAL A 61 -15.54 -4.58 -29.44
C VAL A 61 -15.52 -4.10 -27.99
N ILE A 62 -16.34 -4.73 -27.15
CA ILE A 62 -16.31 -4.60 -25.69
C ILE A 62 -15.67 -5.87 -25.13
N ILE A 63 -14.54 -5.73 -24.43
CA ILE A 63 -13.91 -6.83 -23.70
C ILE A 63 -14.25 -6.66 -22.22
N HIS A 64 -15.18 -7.48 -21.74
CA HIS A 64 -15.69 -7.40 -20.38
C HIS A 64 -14.89 -8.27 -19.43
N THR A 65 -13.94 -7.66 -18.71
CA THR A 65 -13.10 -8.33 -17.69
C THR A 65 -13.49 -8.01 -16.25
N ALA A 66 -14.46 -7.12 -16.02
CA ALA A 66 -14.91 -6.75 -14.68
C ALA A 66 -15.69 -7.90 -14.01
N ALA A 67 -15.36 -8.20 -12.75
CA ALA A 67 -16.12 -9.12 -11.91
C ALA A 67 -15.69 -8.95 -10.43
N GLU A 68 -16.61 -9.15 -9.50
CA GLU A 68 -16.26 -9.49 -8.12
C GLU A 68 -15.95 -10.99 -8.05
N ARG A 69 -14.72 -11.32 -7.65
CA ARG A 69 -14.19 -12.69 -7.64
C ARG A 69 -13.92 -13.23 -6.24
N ARG A 70 -14.05 -12.39 -5.20
CA ARG A 70 -13.72 -12.75 -3.81
C ARG A 70 -14.95 -13.35 -3.14
N PRO A 71 -14.92 -14.62 -2.69
CA PRO A 71 -16.05 -15.26 -2.02
C PRO A 71 -16.57 -14.43 -0.85
N ASP A 72 -15.68 -13.93 0.02
CA ASP A 72 -16.04 -13.11 1.18
C ASP A 72 -16.83 -11.84 0.80
N ALA A 73 -16.47 -11.20 -0.31
CA ALA A 73 -17.16 -10.00 -0.79
C ALA A 73 -18.53 -10.33 -1.39
N MET A 74 -18.65 -11.46 -2.10
CA MET A 74 -19.91 -11.95 -2.65
C MET A 74 -20.88 -12.40 -1.54
N GLU A 75 -20.37 -13.05 -0.50
CA GLU A 75 -21.16 -13.43 0.68
C GLU A 75 -21.59 -12.21 1.49
N ALA A 76 -20.71 -11.23 1.65
CA ALA A 76 -21.02 -9.99 2.36
C ALA A 76 -22.07 -9.14 1.63
N ASN A 77 -22.08 -9.12 0.29
CA ASN A 77 -23.05 -8.36 -0.51
C ASN A 77 -23.48 -9.09 -1.80
N PRO A 78 -24.37 -10.10 -1.69
CA PRO A 78 -24.79 -10.93 -2.82
C PRO A 78 -25.48 -10.14 -3.93
N GLU A 79 -26.29 -9.13 -3.58
CA GLU A 79 -26.99 -8.29 -4.56
C GLU A 79 -26.00 -7.46 -5.38
N SER A 80 -25.01 -6.83 -4.74
CA SER A 80 -23.99 -6.08 -5.48
C SER A 80 -23.15 -6.98 -6.38
N ALA A 81 -22.82 -8.19 -5.92
CA ALA A 81 -22.13 -9.17 -6.73
C ALA A 81 -22.98 -9.63 -7.92
N HIS A 82 -24.29 -9.82 -7.72
CA HIS A 82 -25.23 -10.16 -8.80
C HIS A 82 -25.35 -9.03 -9.83
N ARG A 83 -25.51 -7.78 -9.38
CA ARG A 83 -25.55 -6.61 -10.27
C ARG A 83 -24.30 -6.54 -11.15
N LEU A 84 -23.12 -6.61 -10.55
CA LEU A 84 -21.86 -6.53 -11.30
C LEU A 84 -21.59 -7.77 -12.16
N ASN A 85 -21.79 -8.97 -11.64
CA ASN A 85 -21.37 -10.20 -12.33
C ASN A 85 -22.41 -10.74 -13.32
N VAL A 86 -23.69 -10.39 -13.19
CA VAL A 86 -24.77 -10.95 -14.02
C VAL A 86 -25.51 -9.85 -14.79
N GLU A 87 -25.99 -8.81 -14.11
CA GLU A 87 -26.81 -7.77 -14.75
C GLU A 87 -25.99 -6.89 -15.69
N VAL A 88 -24.77 -6.50 -15.31
CA VAL A 88 -23.88 -5.71 -16.21
C VAL A 88 -23.57 -6.47 -17.51
N PRO A 89 -23.12 -7.74 -17.51
CA PRO A 89 -22.96 -8.49 -18.75
C PRO A 89 -24.25 -8.61 -19.57
N ALA A 90 -25.40 -8.77 -18.91
CA ALA A 90 -26.70 -8.82 -19.57
C ALA A 90 -27.04 -7.50 -20.27
N PHE A 91 -26.81 -6.37 -19.58
CA PHE A 91 -27.00 -5.04 -20.13
C PHE A 91 -26.09 -4.79 -21.32
N LEU A 92 -24.78 -5.09 -21.20
CA LEU A 92 -23.83 -4.96 -22.31
C LEU A 92 -24.23 -5.84 -23.51
N ALA A 93 -24.68 -7.06 -23.28
CA ALA A 93 -25.16 -7.95 -24.34
C ALA A 93 -26.41 -7.38 -25.04
N LYS A 94 -27.31 -6.74 -24.28
CA LYS A 94 -28.48 -6.04 -24.82
C LYS A 94 -28.06 -4.85 -25.69
N GLN A 95 -27.08 -4.05 -25.27
CA GLN A 95 -26.56 -2.95 -26.11
C GLN A 95 -25.91 -3.47 -27.39
N CYS A 96 -25.19 -4.60 -27.35
CA CYS A 96 -24.62 -5.23 -28.55
C CYS A 96 -25.68 -5.87 -29.47
N SER A 97 -26.90 -6.12 -28.99
CA SER A 97 -27.97 -6.70 -29.81
C SER A 97 -28.52 -5.74 -30.86
N ASP A 98 -28.29 -4.42 -30.67
CA ASP A 98 -28.61 -3.42 -31.67
C ASP A 98 -27.69 -3.58 -32.89
N LYS A 99 -28.30 -3.92 -34.02
CA LYS A 99 -27.58 -4.13 -35.28
C LYS A 99 -26.99 -2.85 -35.85
N GLU A 100 -27.58 -1.69 -35.54
CA GLU A 100 -27.06 -0.40 -36.00
C GLU A 100 -25.78 -0.02 -35.26
N ALA A 101 -25.64 -0.46 -34.00
CA ALA A 101 -24.45 -0.21 -33.19
C ALA A 101 -23.25 -1.07 -33.62
N GLY A 102 -23.46 -2.24 -34.23
CA GLY A 102 -22.40 -3.09 -34.79
C GLY A 102 -21.37 -3.59 -33.77
N MET A 103 -21.68 -3.56 -32.47
CA MET A 103 -20.75 -3.87 -31.39
C MET A 103 -20.68 -5.38 -31.12
N ARG A 104 -19.47 -5.86 -30.77
CA ARG A 104 -19.24 -7.24 -30.33
C ARG A 104 -18.90 -7.30 -28.84
N LEU A 105 -19.46 -8.26 -28.11
CA LEU A 105 -19.12 -8.52 -26.70
C LEU A 105 -18.22 -9.74 -26.55
N ILE A 106 -17.08 -9.57 -25.89
CA ILE A 106 -16.24 -10.67 -25.41
C ILE A 106 -16.31 -10.67 -23.89
N HIS A 107 -16.96 -11.66 -23.30
CA HIS A 107 -17.12 -11.79 -21.86
C HIS A 107 -16.14 -12.81 -21.29
N ILE A 108 -15.40 -12.45 -20.23
CA ILE A 108 -14.50 -13.39 -19.56
C ILE A 108 -15.29 -14.22 -18.54
N SER A 109 -15.34 -15.53 -18.75
CA SER A 109 -15.92 -16.52 -17.84
C SER A 109 -14.80 -17.36 -17.17
N THR A 110 -15.14 -18.50 -16.57
CA THR A 110 -14.24 -19.31 -15.76
C THR A 110 -14.43 -20.80 -16.05
N ASP A 111 -13.37 -21.58 -15.83
CA ASP A 111 -13.42 -23.04 -15.73
C ASP A 111 -14.30 -23.55 -14.57
N TYR A 112 -14.53 -22.75 -13.52
CA TYR A 112 -15.38 -23.11 -12.37
C TYR A 112 -16.88 -23.20 -12.69
N VAL A 113 -17.28 -22.98 -13.94
CA VAL A 113 -18.63 -23.34 -14.41
C VAL A 113 -18.83 -24.87 -14.46
N PHE A 114 -17.75 -25.65 -14.38
CA PHE A 114 -17.78 -27.11 -14.34
C PHE A 114 -17.49 -27.67 -12.93
N ASP A 115 -17.93 -28.90 -12.67
CA ASP A 115 -17.76 -29.58 -11.37
C ASP A 115 -16.40 -30.25 -11.18
N GLY A 116 -15.71 -30.51 -12.29
CA GLY A 116 -14.41 -31.14 -12.32
C GLY A 116 -14.42 -32.67 -12.21
N HIS A 117 -15.54 -33.34 -12.50
CA HIS A 117 -15.66 -34.79 -12.51
C HIS A 117 -15.29 -35.47 -13.85
N HIS A 118 -15.52 -34.82 -15.00
CA HIS A 118 -15.30 -35.41 -16.32
C HIS A 118 -14.46 -34.54 -17.29
N PRO A 119 -13.23 -34.12 -16.91
CA PRO A 119 -12.33 -33.41 -17.82
C PRO A 119 -11.78 -34.31 -18.96
N PRO A 120 -11.35 -33.75 -20.10
CA PRO A 120 -11.40 -32.33 -20.45
C PRO A 120 -12.80 -31.89 -20.90
N TYR A 121 -13.20 -30.68 -20.49
CA TYR A 121 -14.50 -30.11 -20.82
C TYR A 121 -14.47 -29.38 -22.15
N LYS A 122 -15.44 -29.69 -23.02
CA LYS A 122 -15.68 -28.98 -24.28
C LYS A 122 -16.55 -27.74 -24.07
N PRO A 123 -16.51 -26.77 -25.00
CA PRO A 123 -17.35 -25.57 -24.90
C PRO A 123 -18.85 -25.84 -24.81
N ASP A 124 -19.33 -26.92 -25.41
CA ASP A 124 -20.74 -27.35 -25.45
C ASP A 124 -21.13 -28.33 -24.33
N ASP A 125 -20.19 -28.75 -23.47
CA ASP A 125 -20.52 -29.56 -22.30
C ASP A 125 -21.40 -28.80 -21.32
N VAL A 126 -22.32 -29.53 -20.67
CA VAL A 126 -23.29 -28.98 -19.72
C VAL A 126 -22.56 -28.48 -18.46
N PRO A 127 -22.62 -27.17 -18.15
CA PRO A 127 -22.00 -26.64 -16.94
C PRO A 127 -22.70 -27.08 -15.65
N ASN A 128 -21.93 -27.33 -14.60
CA ASN A 128 -22.39 -27.74 -13.27
C ASN A 128 -21.53 -27.13 -12.14
N PRO A 129 -21.66 -25.82 -11.85
CA PRO A 129 -20.77 -25.12 -10.92
C PRO A 129 -21.00 -25.49 -9.44
N LEU A 130 -19.92 -25.82 -8.73
CA LEU A 130 -19.98 -26.19 -7.30
C LEU A 130 -20.08 -24.98 -6.34
N ASN A 131 -19.53 -23.82 -6.73
CA ASN A 131 -19.47 -22.63 -5.87
C ASN A 131 -20.21 -21.41 -6.43
N ALA A 132 -20.40 -20.41 -5.58
CA ALA A 132 -21.13 -19.19 -5.93
C ALA A 132 -20.48 -18.39 -7.06
N TYR A 133 -19.14 -18.37 -7.13
CA TYR A 133 -18.41 -17.71 -8.21
C TYR A 133 -18.71 -18.36 -9.57
N GLY A 134 -18.56 -19.68 -9.66
CA GLY A 134 -18.90 -20.46 -10.86
C GLY A 134 -20.37 -20.31 -11.27
N ARG A 135 -21.29 -20.33 -10.29
CA ARG A 135 -22.73 -20.06 -10.53
C ARG A 135 -22.94 -18.66 -11.12
N SER A 136 -22.35 -17.62 -10.54
CA SER A 136 -22.51 -16.25 -11.04
C SER A 136 -21.99 -16.09 -12.47
N LYS A 137 -20.88 -16.74 -12.83
CA LYS A 137 -20.34 -16.72 -14.19
C LYS A 137 -21.23 -17.47 -15.17
N LEU A 138 -21.76 -18.63 -14.78
CA LEU A 138 -22.73 -19.35 -15.60
C LEU A 138 -24.03 -18.55 -15.81
N ASP A 139 -24.51 -17.86 -14.78
CA ASP A 139 -25.71 -17.01 -14.88
C ASP A 139 -25.47 -15.82 -15.81
N ALA A 140 -24.26 -15.24 -15.79
CA ALA A 140 -23.83 -14.24 -16.78
C ALA A 140 -23.82 -14.80 -18.21
N GLU A 141 -23.27 -16.01 -18.42
CA GLU A 141 -23.27 -16.67 -19.74
C GLU A 141 -24.69 -16.85 -20.27
N LYS A 142 -25.62 -17.33 -19.43
CA LYS A 142 -27.04 -17.48 -19.79
C LYS A 142 -27.69 -16.15 -20.10
N ALA A 143 -27.41 -15.12 -19.31
CA ALA A 143 -27.97 -13.79 -19.52
C ALA A 143 -27.47 -13.16 -20.83
N ILE A 144 -26.18 -13.31 -21.16
CA ILE A 144 -25.62 -12.87 -22.44
C ILE A 144 -26.29 -13.59 -23.61
N GLN A 145 -26.42 -14.92 -23.54
CA GLN A 145 -27.06 -15.72 -24.60
C GLN A 145 -28.54 -15.37 -24.80
N LYS A 146 -29.22 -14.89 -23.75
CA LYS A 146 -30.61 -14.43 -23.83
C LYS A 146 -30.76 -13.14 -24.65
N TYR A 147 -29.79 -12.23 -24.59
CA TYR A 147 -29.91 -10.90 -25.20
C TYR A 147 -29.10 -10.73 -26.50
N ALA A 148 -27.93 -11.34 -26.63
CA ALA A 148 -27.07 -11.16 -27.80
C ALA A 148 -27.55 -11.96 -29.02
N CYS A 149 -27.42 -11.41 -30.23
CA CYS A 149 -27.64 -12.22 -31.43
C CYS A 149 -26.49 -13.20 -31.65
N LYS A 150 -26.76 -14.28 -32.39
CA LYS A 150 -25.77 -15.30 -32.74
C LYS A 150 -24.54 -14.65 -33.41
N GLY A 151 -23.36 -14.90 -32.85
CA GLY A 151 -22.08 -14.37 -33.35
C GLY A 151 -21.70 -12.97 -32.86
N GLN A 152 -22.58 -12.25 -32.14
CA GLN A 152 -22.29 -10.92 -31.59
C GLN A 152 -21.67 -10.96 -30.20
N ALA A 153 -21.84 -12.05 -29.45
CA ALA A 153 -21.23 -12.24 -28.15
C ALA A 153 -20.56 -13.60 -28.03
N VAL A 154 -19.43 -13.64 -27.33
CA VAL A 154 -18.73 -14.88 -26.98
C VAL A 154 -18.29 -14.84 -25.52
N CYS A 155 -18.52 -15.95 -24.81
CA CYS A 155 -18.01 -16.16 -23.46
C CYS A 155 -16.69 -16.95 -23.53
N VAL A 156 -15.58 -16.32 -23.16
CA VAL A 156 -14.26 -16.97 -23.13
C VAL A 156 -14.02 -17.52 -21.72
N ARG A 157 -14.06 -18.84 -21.56
CA ARG A 157 -13.74 -19.51 -20.28
C ARG A 157 -12.24 -19.67 -20.16
N VAL A 158 -11.71 -19.19 -19.04
CA VAL A 158 -10.28 -19.26 -18.69
C VAL A 158 -10.10 -19.89 -17.31
N PRO A 159 -8.97 -20.56 -17.05
CA PRO A 159 -8.67 -21.13 -15.75
C PRO A 159 -8.10 -20.07 -14.78
N VAL A 160 -7.43 -20.52 -13.71
CA VAL A 160 -6.73 -19.65 -12.78
C VAL A 160 -5.62 -18.86 -13.49
N LEU A 161 -5.61 -17.53 -13.29
CA LEU A 161 -4.72 -16.62 -14.00
C LEU A 161 -3.52 -16.18 -13.15
N TYR A 162 -2.38 -15.94 -13.80
CA TYR A 162 -1.18 -15.36 -13.20
C TYR A 162 -0.51 -14.36 -14.16
N GLY A 163 0.38 -13.52 -13.65
CA GLY A 163 1.11 -12.56 -14.47
C GLY A 163 1.72 -11.42 -13.65
N GLU A 164 1.99 -10.29 -14.31
CA GLU A 164 2.45 -9.08 -13.62
C GLU A 164 1.35 -8.50 -12.73
N THR A 165 1.62 -8.47 -11.43
CA THR A 165 0.71 -7.96 -10.40
C THR A 165 1.28 -6.74 -9.72
N GLU A 166 0.43 -5.80 -9.33
CA GLU A 166 0.85 -4.69 -8.45
C GLU A 166 1.13 -5.18 -7.02
N TYR A 167 0.39 -6.21 -6.60
CA TYR A 167 0.57 -6.92 -5.34
C TYR A 167 0.12 -8.38 -5.48
N ASP A 168 0.78 -9.30 -4.79
CA ASP A 168 0.61 -10.74 -5.02
C ASP A 168 -0.84 -11.25 -4.86
N ALA A 169 -1.63 -10.64 -3.98
CA ALA A 169 -3.03 -11.04 -3.72
C ALA A 169 -3.99 -10.77 -4.90
N GLU A 170 -3.55 -10.06 -5.95
CA GLU A 170 -4.30 -9.90 -7.20
C GLU A 170 -4.52 -11.23 -7.94
N SER A 171 -3.69 -12.25 -7.71
CA SER A 171 -3.84 -13.59 -8.29
C SER A 171 -3.76 -14.69 -7.23
N ALA A 172 -4.56 -15.73 -7.40
CA ALA A 172 -4.51 -16.93 -6.57
C ALA A 172 -3.22 -17.77 -6.76
N VAL A 173 -2.44 -17.45 -7.80
CA VAL A 173 -1.13 -18.03 -8.10
C VAL A 173 -0.01 -17.11 -7.61
N ASN A 174 -0.07 -15.80 -7.87
CA ASN A 174 0.99 -14.88 -7.43
C ASN A 174 1.13 -14.84 -5.89
N VAL A 175 0.03 -14.99 -5.15
CA VAL A 175 0.03 -15.11 -3.67
C VAL A 175 0.85 -16.30 -3.15
N LEU A 176 1.13 -17.30 -3.99
CA LEU A 176 1.99 -18.43 -3.60
C LEU A 176 3.44 -18.00 -3.33
N GLN A 177 3.91 -16.92 -3.95
CA GLN A 177 5.21 -16.32 -3.63
C GLN A 177 5.28 -15.92 -2.15
N THR A 178 4.23 -15.26 -1.64
CA THR A 178 4.15 -14.87 -0.23
C THR A 178 4.26 -16.08 0.70
N ALA A 179 3.62 -17.21 0.35
CA ALA A 179 3.74 -18.46 1.13
C ALA A 179 5.15 -19.08 1.02
N LEU A 180 5.78 -18.98 -0.14
CA LEU A 180 7.09 -19.55 -0.41
C LEU A 180 8.22 -18.79 0.33
N PHE A 181 8.18 -17.46 0.34
CA PHE A 181 9.22 -16.63 0.97
C PHE A 181 9.04 -16.43 2.48
N GLN A 182 7.97 -16.95 3.07
CA GLN A 182 7.77 -16.98 4.52
C GLN A 182 8.37 -18.24 5.14
N THR A 183 8.94 -18.14 6.34
CA THR A 183 9.54 -19.28 7.07
C THR A 183 8.54 -20.04 7.95
N LYS A 184 7.26 -19.65 7.94
CA LYS A 184 6.22 -20.32 8.72
C LYS A 184 5.65 -21.49 7.94
N SER A 185 5.34 -22.59 8.64
CA SER A 185 4.66 -23.72 8.01
C SER A 185 3.35 -23.26 7.34
N ALA A 186 3.19 -23.61 6.06
CA ALA A 186 2.05 -23.25 5.25
C ALA A 186 1.44 -24.51 4.64
N LYS A 187 0.17 -24.77 4.93
CA LYS A 187 -0.58 -25.85 4.28
C LYS A 187 -0.83 -25.47 2.82
N MET A 188 -0.45 -26.35 1.89
CA MET A 188 -0.67 -26.15 0.46
C MET A 188 -1.49 -27.27 -0.16
N ASP A 189 -2.47 -26.89 -0.96
CA ASP A 189 -3.30 -27.81 -1.73
C ASP A 189 -2.44 -28.63 -2.71
N ALA A 190 -2.45 -29.94 -2.50
CA ALA A 190 -1.74 -30.94 -3.30
C ALA A 190 -2.71 -31.95 -3.94
N HIS A 191 -4.01 -31.63 -4.03
CA HIS A 191 -5.02 -32.49 -4.67
C HIS A 191 -5.72 -31.81 -5.84
N GLY A 192 -6.00 -30.50 -5.75
CA GLY A 192 -6.71 -29.77 -6.79
C GLY A 192 -5.85 -29.50 -8.01
N ILE A 193 -6.13 -30.16 -9.14
CA ILE A 193 -5.44 -29.95 -10.41
C ILE A 193 -5.91 -28.64 -11.03
N ARG A 194 -4.98 -27.78 -11.43
CA ARG A 194 -5.22 -26.48 -12.06
C ARG A 194 -4.35 -26.33 -13.30
N TYR A 195 -4.74 -25.38 -14.14
CA TYR A 195 -4.06 -25.05 -15.39
C TYR A 195 -3.68 -23.56 -15.37
N PRO A 196 -2.64 -23.17 -14.62
CA PRO A 196 -2.31 -21.77 -14.45
C PRO A 196 -1.98 -21.14 -15.81
N THR A 197 -2.70 -20.09 -16.18
CA THR A 197 -2.59 -19.47 -17.52
C THR A 197 -2.18 -18.01 -17.40
N ASN A 198 -1.21 -17.60 -18.22
CA ASN A 198 -0.65 -16.27 -18.14
C ASN A 198 -1.60 -15.22 -18.75
N VAL A 199 -1.77 -14.08 -18.09
CA VAL A 199 -2.66 -13.02 -18.60
C VAL A 199 -2.21 -12.38 -19.91
N LYS A 200 -0.92 -12.38 -20.22
CA LYS A 200 -0.41 -11.90 -21.53
C LYS A 200 -0.84 -12.84 -22.66
N ASP A 201 -0.81 -14.15 -22.42
CA ASP A 201 -1.26 -15.17 -23.39
C ASP A 201 -2.77 -15.06 -23.61
N VAL A 202 -3.56 -14.92 -22.53
CA VAL A 202 -5.01 -14.65 -22.62
C VAL A 202 -5.27 -13.37 -23.41
N ALA A 203 -4.55 -12.29 -23.13
CA ALA A 203 -4.72 -11.02 -23.82
C ALA A 203 -4.43 -11.15 -25.33
N ALA A 204 -3.35 -11.85 -25.70
CA ALA A 204 -3.01 -12.12 -27.10
C ALA A 204 -4.11 -12.94 -27.80
N PHE A 205 -4.65 -13.97 -27.14
CA PHE A 205 -5.79 -14.74 -27.64
C PHE A 205 -7.02 -13.85 -27.87
N LEU A 206 -7.36 -12.99 -26.92
CA LEU A 206 -8.51 -12.09 -27.03
C LEU A 206 -8.35 -11.11 -28.20
N MET A 207 -7.14 -10.67 -28.53
CA MET A 207 -6.91 -9.85 -29.73
C MET A 207 -7.24 -10.61 -31.02
N ASN A 208 -6.85 -11.88 -31.09
CA ASN A 208 -7.20 -12.73 -32.24
C ASN A 208 -8.72 -12.97 -32.33
N VAL A 209 -9.42 -13.09 -31.19
CA VAL A 209 -10.90 -13.17 -31.14
C VAL A 209 -11.56 -11.87 -31.60
N CYS A 210 -10.99 -10.70 -31.26
CA CYS A 210 -11.48 -9.41 -31.75
C CYS A 210 -11.45 -9.33 -33.28
N GLU A 211 -10.40 -9.86 -33.89
CA GLU A 211 -10.16 -9.85 -35.34
C GLU A 211 -10.92 -10.96 -36.12
N TYR A 212 -11.60 -11.86 -35.41
CA TYR A 212 -12.26 -12.99 -36.04
C TYR A 212 -13.54 -12.58 -36.79
N ASP A 213 -13.61 -12.84 -38.10
CA ASP A 213 -14.75 -12.44 -38.95
C ASP A 213 -15.34 -13.59 -39.80
N ARG A 214 -14.85 -14.82 -39.63
CA ARG A 214 -15.26 -15.98 -40.46
C ARG A 214 -16.50 -16.68 -39.89
N GLY A 215 -17.70 -16.19 -40.19
CA GLY A 215 -18.95 -16.94 -39.99
C GLY A 215 -19.59 -16.86 -38.59
N GLY A 216 -19.18 -15.87 -37.79
CA GLY A 216 -19.69 -15.61 -36.45
C GLY A 216 -19.01 -16.45 -35.37
N LEU A 217 -18.81 -15.87 -34.18
CA LEU A 217 -18.22 -16.57 -33.05
C LEU A 217 -19.23 -17.55 -32.42
N PRO A 218 -18.75 -18.69 -31.86
CA PRO A 218 -19.61 -19.56 -31.06
C PRO A 218 -20.00 -18.87 -29.75
N ALA A 219 -20.99 -19.44 -29.05
CA ALA A 219 -21.46 -18.87 -27.77
C ALA A 219 -20.40 -18.92 -26.67
N ALA A 220 -19.52 -19.92 -26.70
CA ALA A 220 -18.40 -20.06 -25.77
C ALA A 220 -17.13 -20.52 -26.48
N LEU A 221 -15.98 -20.05 -25.98
CA LEU A 221 -14.63 -20.49 -26.36
C LEU A 221 -13.83 -20.77 -25.10
N HIS A 222 -12.85 -21.67 -25.21
CA HIS A 222 -11.91 -21.96 -24.12
C HIS A 222 -10.51 -21.50 -24.50
N PHE A 223 -9.80 -20.96 -23.52
CA PHE A 223 -8.36 -20.72 -23.61
C PHE A 223 -7.70 -21.09 -22.29
N SER A 224 -6.74 -22.02 -22.35
CA SER A 224 -6.07 -22.58 -21.19
C SER A 224 -4.68 -23.08 -21.58
N ALA A 225 -3.71 -22.83 -20.71
CA ALA A 225 -2.47 -23.60 -20.70
C ALA A 225 -2.77 -25.08 -20.46
N GLN A 226 -1.84 -25.96 -20.87
CA GLN A 226 -2.00 -27.41 -20.78
C GLN A 226 -1.22 -28.04 -19.61
N GLU A 227 -0.43 -27.24 -18.88
CA GLU A 227 0.35 -27.70 -17.73
C GLU A 227 -0.57 -27.92 -16.52
N ALA A 228 -0.75 -29.19 -16.15
CA ALA A 228 -1.53 -29.59 -14.98
C ALA A 228 -0.68 -29.50 -13.71
N LEU A 229 -1.05 -28.61 -12.79
CA LEU A 229 -0.33 -28.37 -11.54
C LEU A 229 -1.29 -28.19 -10.37
N THR A 230 -0.96 -28.78 -9.23
CA THR A 230 -1.52 -28.42 -7.92
C THR A 230 -0.85 -27.15 -7.38
N LYS A 231 -1.44 -26.48 -6.39
CA LYS A 231 -0.78 -25.30 -5.78
C LYS A 231 0.55 -25.65 -5.13
N TYR A 232 0.65 -26.83 -4.53
CA TYR A 232 1.89 -27.35 -3.98
C TYR A 232 2.98 -27.52 -5.05
N GLU A 233 2.62 -28.09 -6.21
CA GLU A 233 3.56 -28.21 -7.34
C GLU A 233 3.91 -26.84 -7.94
N MET A 234 2.95 -25.91 -8.06
CA MET A 234 3.24 -24.54 -8.47
C MET A 234 4.29 -23.89 -7.56
N CYS A 235 4.16 -24.03 -6.22
CA CYS A 235 5.17 -23.50 -5.30
C CYS A 235 6.56 -24.07 -5.56
N LYS A 236 6.67 -25.37 -5.85
CA LYS A 236 7.96 -26.00 -6.19
C LYS A 236 8.54 -25.44 -7.49
N VAL A 237 7.71 -25.31 -8.53
CA VAL A 237 8.15 -24.74 -9.82
C VAL A 237 8.57 -23.28 -9.65
N ILE A 238 7.84 -22.48 -8.87
CA ILE A 238 8.20 -21.09 -8.57
C ILE A 238 9.54 -21.04 -7.80
N ALA A 239 9.76 -21.95 -6.84
CA ALA A 239 11.01 -22.03 -6.08
C ALA A 239 12.21 -22.36 -6.98
N ASP A 240 12.05 -23.32 -7.90
CA ASP A 240 13.07 -23.66 -8.87
C ASP A 240 13.34 -22.52 -9.86
N ALA A 241 12.29 -21.86 -10.37
CA ALA A 241 12.42 -20.69 -11.23
C ALA A 241 13.17 -19.54 -10.53
N TYR A 242 12.86 -19.29 -9.26
CA TYR A 242 13.58 -18.30 -8.45
C TYR A 242 15.06 -18.65 -8.30
N ARG A 243 15.37 -19.92 -8.03
CA ARG A 243 16.75 -20.43 -7.92
C ARG A 243 17.52 -20.28 -9.23
N LEU A 244 16.91 -20.61 -10.36
CA LEU A 244 17.52 -20.48 -11.69
C LEU A 244 17.74 -19.02 -12.08
N ALA A 245 16.80 -18.14 -11.75
CA ALA A 245 16.89 -16.72 -12.07
C ALA A 245 17.89 -15.95 -11.21
N THR A 246 18.02 -16.30 -9.92
CA THR A 246 18.77 -15.50 -8.93
C THR A 246 20.01 -16.19 -8.35
N GLY A 247 20.19 -17.48 -8.58
CA GLY A 247 21.20 -18.30 -7.90
C GLY A 247 20.94 -18.54 -6.41
N LYS A 248 19.86 -17.98 -5.83
CA LYS A 248 19.53 -18.11 -4.40
C LYS A 248 18.53 -19.24 -4.18
N ASN A 249 18.74 -20.05 -3.15
CA ASN A 249 17.79 -21.09 -2.74
C ASN A 249 16.70 -20.51 -1.84
N VAL A 250 15.46 -20.95 -2.07
CA VAL A 250 14.34 -20.79 -1.12
C VAL A 250 13.91 -22.19 -0.66
N SER A 251 13.82 -22.39 0.65
CA SER A 251 13.37 -23.69 1.19
C SER A 251 11.89 -23.88 0.87
N THR A 252 11.52 -25.13 0.57
CA THR A 252 10.12 -25.56 0.45
C THR A 252 9.69 -26.46 1.60
N ASP A 253 10.55 -26.68 2.60
CA ASP A 253 10.33 -27.67 3.67
C ASP A 253 9.19 -27.27 4.61
N HIS A 254 8.90 -25.97 4.69
CA HIS A 254 7.77 -25.45 5.45
C HIS A 254 6.43 -25.64 4.74
N LEU A 255 6.42 -26.02 3.46
CA LEU A 255 5.19 -26.28 2.70
C LEU A 255 4.68 -27.68 3.02
N VAL A 256 3.54 -27.74 3.72
CA VAL A 256 2.90 -29.00 4.11
C VAL A 256 1.85 -29.36 3.06
N PRO A 257 2.03 -30.43 2.27
CA PRO A 257 1.05 -30.82 1.26
C PRO A 257 -0.25 -31.32 1.90
N VAL A 258 -1.37 -30.88 1.36
CA VAL A 258 -2.73 -31.30 1.74
C VAL A 258 -3.30 -32.11 0.58
N THR A 259 -3.27 -33.43 0.74
CA THR A 259 -3.63 -34.42 -0.31
C THR A 259 -5.11 -34.77 -0.36
N GLU A 260 -5.88 -34.36 0.65
CA GLU A 260 -7.32 -34.59 0.73
C GLU A 260 -8.06 -33.25 0.71
N PRO A 261 -9.24 -33.17 0.05
CA PRO A 261 -10.06 -31.97 0.11
C PRO A 261 -10.51 -31.69 1.55
N ASP A 262 -10.32 -30.46 1.99
CA ASP A 262 -10.75 -30.02 3.32
C ASP A 262 -12.28 -29.95 3.37
N SER A 263 -12.90 -30.92 4.03
CA SER A 263 -14.36 -31.00 4.19
C SER A 263 -14.93 -29.86 5.03
N SER A 264 -14.08 -29.09 5.74
CA SER A 264 -14.47 -27.91 6.52
C SER A 264 -14.30 -26.59 5.76
N ALA A 265 -13.82 -26.61 4.51
CA ALA A 265 -13.63 -25.41 3.70
C ALA A 265 -14.97 -24.73 3.38
N SER A 266 -15.05 -23.41 3.60
CA SER A 266 -16.25 -22.60 3.34
C SER A 266 -16.68 -22.57 1.87
N THR A 267 -15.80 -22.91 0.92
CA THR A 267 -16.11 -22.94 -0.50
C THR A 267 -15.60 -24.22 -1.15
N GLN A 268 -16.51 -25.02 -1.71
CA GLN A 268 -16.17 -26.18 -2.52
C GLN A 268 -15.52 -25.75 -3.85
N ARG A 269 -14.39 -26.37 -4.18
CA ARG A 269 -13.67 -26.12 -5.44
C ARG A 269 -13.65 -27.40 -6.27
N PRO A 270 -13.79 -27.28 -7.59
CA PRO A 270 -13.75 -28.46 -8.46
C PRO A 270 -12.36 -29.10 -8.44
N GLY A 271 -12.33 -30.43 -8.59
CA GLY A 271 -11.10 -31.23 -8.51
C GLY A 271 -10.17 -30.96 -9.69
N ASN A 272 -10.69 -31.09 -10.92
CA ASN A 272 -9.94 -30.87 -12.16
C ASN A 272 -10.86 -30.27 -13.24
N CYS A 273 -10.64 -29.01 -13.62
CA CYS A 273 -11.39 -28.34 -14.69
C CYS A 273 -10.55 -28.12 -15.96
N HIS A 274 -9.88 -29.17 -16.45
CA HIS A 274 -9.18 -29.09 -17.74
C HIS A 274 -10.14 -28.66 -18.85
N LEU A 275 -9.83 -27.54 -19.51
CA LEU A 275 -10.59 -27.02 -20.64
C LEU A 275 -10.02 -27.54 -21.97
N ASP A 276 -10.89 -28.03 -22.84
CA ASP A 276 -10.56 -28.45 -24.20
C ASP A 276 -10.49 -27.22 -25.13
N THR A 277 -9.33 -26.99 -25.74
CA THR A 277 -9.08 -25.85 -26.64
C THR A 277 -9.18 -26.19 -28.12
N GLN A 278 -9.63 -27.40 -28.49
CA GLN A 278 -9.68 -27.88 -29.88
C GLN A 278 -10.57 -26.99 -30.75
N LEU A 279 -11.73 -26.54 -30.25
CA LEU A 279 -12.59 -25.63 -30.99
C LEU A 279 -11.89 -24.31 -31.33
N SER A 280 -11.12 -23.74 -30.39
CA SER A 280 -10.34 -22.52 -30.62
C SER A 280 -9.29 -22.75 -31.72
N GLN A 281 -8.64 -23.91 -31.74
CA GLN A 281 -7.67 -24.30 -32.78
C GLN A 281 -8.33 -24.50 -34.15
N GLU A 282 -9.50 -25.14 -34.22
CA GLU A 282 -10.28 -25.33 -35.45
C GLU A 282 -10.69 -23.99 -36.08
N LEU A 283 -10.91 -22.97 -35.24
CA LEU A 283 -11.16 -21.60 -35.68
C LEU A 283 -9.86 -20.84 -36.08
N ASN A 284 -8.70 -21.50 -36.09
CA ASN A 284 -7.38 -20.92 -36.34
C ASN A 284 -6.99 -19.80 -35.37
N LEU A 285 -7.48 -19.86 -34.13
CA LEU A 285 -7.03 -18.97 -33.06
C LEU A 285 -5.82 -19.65 -32.37
N SER A 286 -4.70 -18.93 -32.26
CA SER A 286 -3.52 -19.47 -31.57
C SER A 286 -3.83 -19.73 -30.10
N VAL A 287 -3.52 -20.94 -29.64
CA VAL A 287 -3.68 -21.38 -28.24
C VAL A 287 -2.32 -21.60 -27.55
N GLU A 288 -1.26 -21.04 -28.12
CA GLU A 288 0.08 -21.14 -27.56
C GLU A 288 0.17 -20.37 -26.23
N CYS A 289 0.85 -20.98 -25.26
CA CYS A 289 1.07 -20.39 -23.94
C CYS A 289 2.56 -20.48 -23.60
N VAL A 290 3.08 -19.46 -22.91
CA VAL A 290 4.41 -19.53 -22.31
C VAL A 290 4.38 -20.56 -21.18
N LYS A 291 5.41 -21.40 -21.10
CA LYS A 291 5.54 -22.39 -20.03
C LYS A 291 5.62 -21.71 -18.67
N PHE A 292 4.92 -22.25 -17.69
CA PHE A 292 4.80 -21.71 -16.33
C PHE A 292 6.18 -21.41 -15.71
N ALA A 293 7.10 -22.38 -15.75
CA ALA A 293 8.45 -22.23 -15.21
C ALA A 293 9.26 -21.11 -15.91
N ILE A 294 9.16 -21.02 -17.24
CA ILE A 294 9.92 -20.06 -18.04
C ILE A 294 9.45 -18.64 -17.75
N TRP A 295 8.14 -18.42 -17.68
CA TRP A 295 7.60 -17.11 -17.34
C TRP A 295 8.07 -16.64 -15.95
N TRP A 296 8.03 -17.53 -14.95
CA TRP A 296 8.49 -17.18 -13.60
C TRP A 296 10.00 -16.91 -13.53
N GLU A 297 10.80 -17.63 -14.30
CA GLU A 297 12.24 -17.43 -14.38
C GLU A 297 12.56 -16.04 -14.96
N GLU A 298 11.91 -15.67 -16.06
CA GLU A 298 12.04 -14.33 -16.66
C GLU A 298 11.54 -13.24 -15.72
N TYR A 299 10.37 -13.44 -15.11
CA TYR A 299 9.80 -12.50 -14.14
C TYR A 299 10.76 -12.22 -12.97
N PHE A 300 11.40 -13.25 -12.41
CA PHE A 300 12.39 -13.06 -11.36
C PHE A 300 13.68 -12.46 -11.89
N ARG A 301 14.15 -12.86 -13.08
CA ARG A 301 15.34 -12.29 -13.70
C ARG A 301 15.20 -10.78 -13.86
N ASP A 302 14.10 -10.31 -14.44
CA ASP A 302 13.87 -8.88 -14.64
C ASP A 302 13.78 -8.12 -13.31
N ARG A 303 13.19 -8.74 -12.29
CA ARG A 303 13.03 -8.15 -10.96
C ARG A 303 14.33 -8.11 -10.14
N TYR A 304 15.24 -9.05 -10.35
CA TYR A 304 16.46 -9.23 -9.56
C TYR A 304 17.77 -9.03 -10.34
N ALA A 305 17.73 -8.67 -11.63
CA ALA A 305 18.90 -8.46 -12.50
C ALA A 305 19.91 -7.42 -11.98
N HIS A 306 19.53 -6.56 -11.03
CA HIS A 306 20.40 -5.52 -10.48
C HIS A 306 21.19 -5.94 -9.23
N GLU A 307 20.99 -7.15 -8.68
CA GLU A 307 21.71 -7.61 -7.48
C GLU A 307 23.01 -8.40 -7.81
N ASP A 308 23.21 -8.84 -9.05
CA ASP A 308 24.09 -9.98 -9.38
C ASP A 308 25.52 -9.60 -9.86
N HIS A 309 25.95 -8.35 -9.64
CA HIS A 309 27.31 -7.89 -10.04
C HIS A 309 28.29 -7.69 -8.88
N SER A 310 27.90 -7.95 -7.62
CA SER A 310 28.79 -7.69 -6.47
C SER A 310 29.34 -8.93 -5.76
N THR A 311 29.05 -10.17 -6.20
CA THR A 311 29.36 -11.38 -5.39
C THR A 311 30.02 -12.55 -6.13
N ARG A 312 30.42 -12.40 -7.38
CA ARG A 312 31.31 -13.38 -8.05
C ARG A 312 32.78 -13.09 -7.80
N ASP A 313 33.16 -13.10 -6.53
CA ASP A 313 34.54 -13.42 -6.18
C ASP A 313 34.59 -13.88 -4.72
N LYS A 314 35.16 -15.09 -4.52
CA LYS A 314 35.31 -15.85 -3.26
C LYS A 314 34.16 -16.81 -2.93
N SER A 315 34.31 -18.07 -3.34
CA SER A 315 34.77 -19.12 -2.40
C SER A 315 34.68 -20.50 -3.05
N ASP A 316 35.84 -21.04 -3.44
CA ASP A 316 36.04 -22.48 -3.63
C ASP A 316 36.38 -23.12 -2.28
N GLY A 317 35.81 -24.32 -2.05
CA GLY A 317 36.44 -25.40 -1.29
C GLY A 317 36.18 -25.46 0.22
N HIS A 318 35.23 -26.30 0.64
CA HIS A 318 35.55 -27.50 1.45
C HIS A 318 34.33 -28.41 1.64
N THR A 319 34.50 -29.64 1.21
CA THR A 319 33.74 -30.82 1.65
C THR A 319 34.07 -31.15 3.10
N ASP A 320 33.10 -31.61 3.89
CA ASP A 320 33.22 -32.90 4.57
C ASP A 320 31.95 -33.36 5.30
N THR A 321 31.92 -34.67 5.44
CA THR A 321 30.87 -35.66 5.69
C THR A 321 30.57 -35.97 7.16
N ASN A 322 29.51 -36.79 7.33
CA ASN A 322 29.16 -37.73 8.42
C ASN A 322 28.14 -37.24 9.45
N GLN A 323 26.93 -37.81 9.48
CA GLN A 323 26.50 -39.18 9.88
C GLN A 323 26.40 -39.38 11.40
N ASP A 324 25.13 -39.50 11.82
CA ASP A 324 24.56 -40.61 12.59
C ASP A 324 24.94 -40.78 14.08
N SER A 325 23.92 -40.74 14.95
CA SER A 325 23.63 -41.85 15.88
C SER A 325 22.41 -41.57 16.75
N SER A 326 21.63 -42.62 16.89
CA SER A 326 20.33 -42.73 17.53
C SER A 326 20.39 -43.25 18.97
N LYS A 327 19.49 -42.72 19.82
CA LYS A 327 18.65 -43.43 20.84
C LYS A 327 19.34 -44.09 22.06
N PRO A 328 18.60 -44.58 23.10
CA PRO A 328 17.30 -44.20 23.70
C PRO A 328 17.24 -44.36 25.26
N GLN A 329 16.00 -44.38 25.83
CA GLN A 329 15.55 -45.14 27.03
C GLN A 329 15.76 -44.46 28.42
N THR A 330 14.89 -44.52 29.46
CA THR A 330 13.54 -45.07 29.76
C THR A 330 13.12 -44.59 31.18
N LYS A 331 11.85 -44.22 31.41
CA LYS A 331 10.81 -44.85 32.28
C LYS A 331 10.86 -44.72 33.84
N ARG A 332 9.64 -44.49 34.37
CA ARG A 332 9.04 -44.84 35.68
C ARG A 332 9.47 -44.03 36.89
N ASP A 333 8.71 -43.92 37.98
CA ASP A 333 7.28 -44.01 38.38
C ASP A 333 7.36 -43.79 39.90
N THR A 334 6.46 -43.03 40.53
CA THR A 334 5.81 -43.41 41.82
C THR A 334 4.79 -42.36 42.31
N GLN A 335 3.58 -42.85 42.55
CA GLN A 335 2.51 -42.26 43.36
C GLN A 335 2.79 -42.45 44.86
N LEU A 336 2.18 -41.61 45.73
CA LEU A 336 1.20 -42.03 46.74
C LEU A 336 0.72 -40.86 47.63
N ASP A 337 -0.58 -40.61 47.55
CA ASP A 337 -1.63 -40.31 48.55
C ASP A 337 -1.27 -39.81 49.97
N SER A 338 -2.08 -38.88 50.49
CA SER A 338 -3.04 -39.18 51.56
C SER A 338 -3.90 -37.97 51.96
N ASP A 339 -5.12 -38.32 52.38
CA ASP A 339 -6.33 -37.55 52.64
C ASP A 339 -6.37 -36.72 53.94
N THR A 340 -7.46 -35.95 54.08
CA THR A 340 -8.40 -35.79 55.23
C THR A 340 -8.80 -34.31 55.42
N ASP A 341 -10.03 -33.92 55.07
CA ASP A 341 -11.33 -34.03 55.80
C ASP A 341 -11.63 -32.76 56.63
N GLU A 342 -12.73 -32.05 56.29
CA GLU A 342 -13.95 -31.90 57.12
C GLU A 342 -13.86 -30.69 58.11
N ASP A 343 -14.88 -29.87 58.40
CA ASP A 343 -16.28 -29.77 58.04
C ASP A 343 -16.85 -28.46 58.67
N ARG A 344 -18.04 -28.02 58.24
CA ARG A 344 -19.16 -27.42 59.02
C ARG A 344 -19.39 -25.91 59.29
N TYR A 345 -20.60 -25.53 58.82
CA TYR A 345 -21.72 -24.72 59.40
C TYR A 345 -21.46 -23.28 59.88
N GLY A 346 -22.35 -22.30 59.71
CA GLY A 346 -23.76 -22.33 59.33
C GLY A 346 -24.35 -20.92 59.22
N ALA A 347 -25.62 -20.87 58.82
CA ALA A 347 -26.39 -19.72 58.36
C ALA A 347 -26.72 -18.63 59.40
N SER A 348 -26.98 -17.40 58.92
CA SER A 348 -28.24 -16.64 59.15
C SER A 348 -28.09 -15.15 58.76
N SER A 349 -29.13 -14.58 58.14
CA SER A 349 -29.39 -13.12 58.08
C SER A 349 -30.43 -12.77 59.16
N PRO A 350 -30.51 -11.53 59.69
CA PRO A 350 -31.39 -10.51 59.07
C PRO A 350 -31.09 -8.99 59.35
N VAL A 351 -31.71 -8.14 58.50
CA VAL A 351 -32.34 -6.81 58.77
C VAL A 351 -31.52 -5.52 59.07
N VAL A 352 -31.61 -4.58 58.12
CA VAL A 352 -31.84 -3.10 58.13
C VAL A 352 -31.27 -2.20 59.26
N GLN A 353 -30.40 -1.24 58.89
CA GLN A 353 -30.61 0.22 59.07
C GLN A 353 -29.51 1.07 58.42
N SER A 354 -29.93 2.19 57.85
CA SER A 354 -29.20 3.22 57.09
C SER A 354 -28.10 3.93 57.88
N THR A 355 -26.99 4.28 57.24
CA THR A 355 -26.31 5.60 57.39
C THR A 355 -25.34 5.88 56.23
N ASN A 356 -25.19 7.17 55.95
CA ASN A 356 -24.55 7.81 54.79
C ASN A 356 -23.08 7.42 54.52
N ALA A 357 -22.74 7.21 53.25
CA ALA A 357 -21.37 7.39 52.74
C ALA A 357 -21.39 7.87 51.27
N THR A 358 -21.36 9.20 51.15
CA THR A 358 -20.54 10.00 50.23
C THR A 358 -20.41 9.57 48.76
N THR A 359 -21.22 10.23 47.95
CA THR A 359 -20.99 10.56 46.54
C THR A 359 -19.61 11.20 46.32
N GLN A 360 -18.65 10.46 45.76
CA GLN A 360 -17.50 11.01 45.04
C GLN A 360 -17.13 10.06 43.91
N ASN A 361 -17.59 10.37 42.69
CA ASN A 361 -16.94 10.09 41.40
C ASN A 361 -17.88 10.50 40.25
N LEU A 362 -18.12 11.81 40.12
CA LEU A 362 -18.88 12.41 39.01
C LEU A 362 -18.27 13.77 38.58
N SER A 363 -16.98 13.97 38.82
CA SER A 363 -16.27 15.23 38.52
C SER A 363 -15.20 15.13 37.44
N THR A 364 -14.98 13.95 36.85
CA THR A 364 -14.02 13.76 35.74
C THR A 364 -14.66 13.94 34.35
N ASP A 365 -15.95 13.65 34.19
CA ASP A 365 -16.63 13.67 32.87
C ASP A 365 -16.87 15.09 32.31
N SER A 366 -17.05 16.09 33.19
CA SER A 366 -17.40 17.45 32.77
C SER A 366 -16.22 18.22 32.15
N ARG A 367 -14.98 17.93 32.54
CA ARG A 367 -13.77 18.54 31.94
C ARG A 367 -13.30 17.84 30.65
N GLU A 368 -13.54 16.54 30.52
CA GLU A 368 -13.26 15.82 29.27
C GLU A 368 -14.17 16.27 28.12
N SER A 369 -15.44 16.55 28.40
CA SER A 369 -16.41 17.03 27.40
C SER A 369 -16.06 18.44 26.84
N GLU A 370 -15.47 19.33 27.65
CA GLU A 370 -14.99 20.64 27.17
C GLU A 370 -13.74 20.53 26.29
N THR A 371 -12.83 19.60 26.61
CA THR A 371 -11.58 19.43 25.85
C THR A 371 -11.81 18.77 24.47
N ARG A 372 -12.81 17.88 24.36
CA ARG A 372 -13.22 17.25 23.09
C ARG A 372 -13.88 18.23 22.10
N LYS A 373 -14.36 19.39 22.56
CA LYS A 373 -15.08 20.37 21.72
C LYS A 373 -14.18 21.34 20.97
N ASN A 374 -12.88 21.44 21.29
CA ASN A 374 -11.94 22.35 20.61
C ASN A 374 -10.55 21.71 20.42
N LEU A 375 -10.43 20.77 19.45
CA LEU A 375 -9.12 20.36 18.92
C LEU A 375 -8.54 21.36 17.89
N GLN A 376 -9.32 22.36 17.49
CA GLN A 376 -8.86 23.42 16.59
C GLN A 376 -8.13 24.51 17.41
N THR A 377 -6.84 24.69 17.11
CA THR A 377 -6.06 25.93 17.35
C THR A 377 -5.35 26.18 18.69
N CYS A 378 -4.68 25.19 19.28
CA CYS A 378 -3.58 25.48 20.21
C CYS A 378 -2.31 24.73 19.78
N PRO A 379 -1.13 25.40 19.66
CA PRO A 379 0.13 24.68 19.69
C PRO A 379 0.17 23.82 20.96
N PRO A 380 0.88 22.67 20.95
CA PRO A 380 0.98 21.87 22.16
C PRO A 380 1.42 22.78 23.30
N PRO A 381 0.72 22.78 24.45
CA PRO A 381 1.00 23.72 25.54
C PRO A 381 2.41 23.58 26.11
N TYR A 382 3.12 22.53 25.71
CA TYR A 382 4.43 22.14 26.16
C TYR A 382 5.34 21.85 24.98
N SER A 383 6.60 22.24 25.10
CA SER A 383 7.66 21.87 24.19
C SER A 383 8.22 20.50 24.58
N PHE A 384 8.41 19.61 23.60
CA PHE A 384 8.98 18.28 23.81
C PHE A 384 10.22 18.10 22.94
N THR A 385 11.28 17.58 23.55
CA THR A 385 12.43 17.03 22.84
C THR A 385 12.59 15.57 23.24
N VAL A 386 12.55 14.67 22.26
CA VAL A 386 12.70 13.22 22.46
C VAL A 386 14.02 12.77 21.86
N GLN A 387 14.74 11.93 22.59
CA GLN A 387 15.91 11.23 22.10
C GLN A 387 15.75 9.74 22.41
N VAL A 388 15.86 8.89 21.39
CA VAL A 388 15.97 7.45 21.55
C VAL A 388 17.40 7.09 21.18
N CYS A 389 18.23 6.69 22.15
CA CYS A 389 19.67 6.50 21.95
C CYS A 389 20.17 5.19 22.58
N ASP A 390 21.48 4.97 22.50
CA ASP A 390 22.21 3.87 23.14
C ASP A 390 21.59 2.49 22.89
N PRO A 391 21.51 2.02 21.63
CA PRO A 391 20.99 0.68 21.36
C PRO A 391 21.89 -0.39 21.99
N GLN A 392 21.44 -0.97 23.10
CA GLN A 392 22.14 -2.01 23.84
C GLN A 392 21.53 -3.37 23.52
N LYS A 393 22.36 -4.30 23.03
CA LYS A 393 21.94 -5.69 22.80
C LYS A 393 22.03 -6.46 24.11
N ILE A 394 20.87 -6.76 24.70
CA ILE A 394 20.76 -7.60 25.89
C ILE A 394 20.51 -9.04 25.45
N HIS A 395 21.31 -9.96 25.99
CA HIS A 395 21.13 -11.40 25.82
C HIS A 395 20.48 -11.94 27.08
N ASP A 396 19.23 -12.35 26.97
CA ASP A 396 18.55 -13.12 28.00
C ASP A 396 18.78 -14.62 27.77
N ARG A 397 18.55 -15.47 28.77
CA ARG A 397 18.77 -16.93 28.69
C ARG A 397 17.94 -17.60 27.59
N VAL A 398 16.88 -16.94 27.12
CA VAL A 398 15.89 -17.46 26.15
C VAL A 398 15.82 -16.63 24.86
N SER A 399 16.23 -15.36 24.87
CA SER A 399 16.16 -14.50 23.67
C SER A 399 17.11 -13.31 23.74
N SER A 400 17.52 -12.77 22.59
CA SER A 400 18.25 -11.49 22.54
C SER A 400 17.34 -10.37 22.05
N HIS A 401 17.43 -9.19 22.66
CA HIS A 401 16.64 -8.01 22.29
C HIS A 401 17.47 -6.73 22.43
N VAL A 402 17.07 -5.69 21.68
CA VAL A 402 17.64 -4.34 21.81
C VAL A 402 16.84 -3.54 22.81
N VAL A 403 17.54 -2.93 23.76
CA VAL A 403 17.02 -1.90 24.66
C VAL A 403 17.56 -0.55 24.23
N TYR A 404 16.71 0.46 24.27
CA TYR A 404 17.02 1.84 23.96
C TYR A 404 16.91 2.68 25.22
N THR A 405 17.77 3.67 25.35
CA THR A 405 17.58 4.76 26.31
C THR A 405 16.61 5.77 25.70
N VAL A 406 15.43 5.91 26.30
CA VAL A 406 14.44 6.93 25.93
C VAL A 406 14.60 8.10 26.87
N ARG A 407 14.91 9.27 26.32
CA ARG A 407 15.07 10.52 27.06
C ARG A 407 14.07 11.54 26.53
N VAL A 408 13.26 12.08 27.42
CA VAL A 408 12.27 13.11 27.09
C VAL A 408 12.55 14.34 27.92
N LYS A 409 12.70 15.48 27.27
CA LYS A 409 12.81 16.80 27.89
C LYS A 409 11.57 17.60 27.58
N SER A 410 11.01 18.24 28.60
CA SER A 410 9.82 19.08 28.45
C SER A 410 9.69 20.11 29.58
N ASP A 411 8.96 21.17 29.28
CA ASP A 411 8.43 22.17 30.23
C ASP A 411 7.11 21.70 30.91
N ALA A 412 6.62 20.50 30.58
CA ALA A 412 5.42 19.91 31.17
C ALA A 412 5.58 19.56 32.66
N GLU A 413 4.82 20.26 33.53
CA GLU A 413 4.83 20.03 34.98
C GLU A 413 4.46 18.59 35.37
N TRP A 414 3.54 17.96 34.63
CA TRP A 414 3.09 16.59 34.89
C TRP A 414 4.18 15.54 34.70
N LEU A 415 5.27 15.86 33.99
CA LEU A 415 6.41 14.96 33.85
C LEU A 415 7.16 14.80 35.19
N GLY A 416 7.03 15.78 36.10
CA GLY A 416 7.63 15.77 37.44
C GLY A 416 9.13 16.10 37.48
N ALA A 417 9.79 16.16 36.32
CA ALA A 417 11.16 16.60 36.13
C ALA A 417 11.29 17.25 34.73
N SER A 418 12.24 18.17 34.55
CA SER A 418 12.54 18.78 33.25
C SER A 418 13.09 17.79 32.22
N GLU A 419 13.57 16.65 32.69
CA GLU A 419 14.08 15.54 31.90
C GLU A 419 13.70 14.22 32.57
N CYS A 420 13.12 13.28 31.81
CA CYS A 420 12.97 11.90 32.24
C CYS A 420 13.76 10.96 31.32
N SER A 421 14.26 9.87 31.88
CA SER A 421 14.97 8.84 31.14
C SER A 421 14.51 7.46 31.57
N ALA A 422 14.20 6.59 30.60
CA ALA A 422 13.79 5.22 30.85
C ALA A 422 14.38 4.27 29.82
N LEU A 423 14.67 3.04 30.24
CA LEU A 423 15.15 1.98 29.35
C LEU A 423 13.95 1.25 28.76
N ARG A 424 13.86 1.20 27.43
CA ARG A 424 12.71 0.58 26.74
C ARG A 424 13.13 -0.32 25.60
N ARG A 425 12.48 -1.47 25.47
CA ARG A 425 12.65 -2.38 24.32
C ARG A 425 11.52 -2.21 23.30
N TYR A 426 11.78 -2.58 22.06
CA TYR A 426 10.81 -2.41 20.95
C TYR A 426 9.41 -2.99 21.22
N SER A 427 9.29 -4.13 21.93
CA SER A 427 7.98 -4.72 22.25
C SER A 427 7.18 -3.91 23.28
N GLU A 428 7.83 -3.07 24.09
CA GLU A 428 7.13 -2.16 25.01
C GLU A 428 6.54 -0.96 24.27
N PHE A 429 7.23 -0.45 23.25
CA PHE A 429 6.64 0.55 22.33
C PHE A 429 5.41 -0.03 21.60
N ARG A 430 5.47 -1.32 21.23
CA ARG A 430 4.33 -2.04 20.64
C ARG A 430 3.15 -2.15 21.59
N TRP A 431 3.42 -2.41 22.86
CA TRP A 431 2.40 -2.41 23.91
C TRP A 431 1.80 -1.01 24.08
N LEU A 432 2.62 0.02 24.22
CA LEU A 432 2.16 1.42 24.35
C LEU A 432 1.26 1.82 23.17
N HIS A 433 1.68 1.57 21.94
CA HIS A 433 0.86 1.86 20.77
C HIS A 433 -0.48 1.11 20.80
N ALA A 434 -0.50 -0.15 21.27
CA ALA A 434 -1.75 -0.89 21.40
C ALA A 434 -2.64 -0.32 22.53
N ALA A 435 -2.04 0.09 23.64
CA ALA A 435 -2.70 0.74 24.77
C ALA A 435 -3.40 2.03 24.33
N LEU A 436 -2.66 2.93 23.67
CA LEU A 436 -3.18 4.22 23.22
C LEU A 436 -4.34 4.06 22.24
N VAL A 437 -4.25 3.11 21.29
CA VAL A 437 -5.36 2.85 20.35
C VAL A 437 -6.58 2.26 21.06
N HIS A 438 -6.38 1.47 22.11
CA HIS A 438 -7.47 0.90 22.89
C HIS A 438 -8.16 1.95 23.77
N ASN A 439 -7.36 2.80 24.45
CA ASN A 439 -7.85 3.78 25.40
C ASN A 439 -8.54 4.98 24.70
N HIS A 440 -8.13 5.31 23.47
CA HIS A 440 -8.59 6.50 22.74
C HIS A 440 -9.25 6.15 21.40
N PRO A 441 -10.50 5.64 21.40
CA PRO A 441 -11.21 5.32 20.15
C PRO A 441 -11.42 6.59 19.31
N GLY A 442 -11.16 6.48 18.01
CA GLY A 442 -11.25 7.58 17.05
C GLY A 442 -10.03 8.50 16.97
N VAL A 443 -9.00 8.30 17.81
CA VAL A 443 -7.75 9.07 17.78
C VAL A 443 -6.73 8.45 16.83
N ILE A 444 -6.07 9.28 16.01
CA ILE A 444 -5.01 8.84 15.11
C ILE A 444 -3.69 8.75 15.90
N VAL A 445 -3.41 7.56 16.41
CA VAL A 445 -2.17 7.27 17.13
C VAL A 445 -1.01 7.12 16.13
N PRO A 446 0.14 7.80 16.31
CA PRO A 446 1.29 7.67 15.43
C PRO A 446 1.85 6.25 15.32
N SER A 447 2.28 5.86 14.11
CA SER A 447 2.76 4.51 13.83
C SER A 447 4.15 4.27 14.38
N ILE A 448 4.38 3.10 14.95
CA ILE A 448 5.73 2.60 15.25
C ILE A 448 6.21 1.69 14.11
N PRO A 449 7.54 1.63 13.84
CA PRO A 449 8.09 0.83 12.73
C PRO A 449 7.70 -0.64 12.87
N GLU A 450 7.59 -1.38 11.76
CA GLU A 450 7.17 -2.78 11.77
C GLU A 450 8.23 -3.76 12.31
N LYS A 451 7.74 -4.91 12.79
CA LYS A 451 8.61 -5.99 13.28
C LYS A 451 9.13 -6.82 12.12
N VAL A 452 10.30 -6.46 11.62
CA VAL A 452 11.07 -7.28 10.67
C VAL A 452 11.52 -8.59 11.37
N LYS A 453 11.09 -9.74 10.84
CA LYS A 453 11.35 -11.09 11.39
C LYS A 453 12.69 -11.71 10.95
N LEU A 454 13.30 -11.20 9.88
CA LEU A 454 14.57 -11.69 9.34
C LEU A 454 15.70 -10.71 9.68
N ASN A 455 16.81 -11.21 10.23
CA ASN A 455 18.03 -10.44 10.55
C ASN A 455 17.76 -9.15 11.35
N ASN A 456 16.97 -9.27 12.42
CA ASN A 456 16.41 -8.18 13.23
C ASN A 456 17.43 -7.30 13.99
N MET A 457 18.74 -7.57 13.84
CA MET A 457 19.85 -6.93 14.55
C MET A 457 20.88 -6.27 13.63
N ARG A 458 20.59 -6.12 12.33
CA ARG A 458 21.47 -5.33 11.43
C ARG A 458 21.63 -3.90 11.98
N PRO A 459 22.84 -3.33 12.01
CA PRO A 459 23.06 -1.95 12.47
C PRO A 459 22.12 -0.94 11.80
N ASP A 460 21.95 -1.04 10.48
CA ASP A 460 21.07 -0.16 9.69
C ASP A 460 19.60 -0.27 10.14
N LEU A 461 19.13 -1.48 10.44
CA LEU A 461 17.77 -1.72 10.90
C LEU A 461 17.55 -1.21 12.33
N VAL A 462 18.56 -1.34 13.19
CA VAL A 462 18.53 -0.83 14.56
C VAL A 462 18.48 0.70 14.54
N GLU A 463 19.27 1.34 13.69
CA GLU A 463 19.28 2.81 13.53
C GLU A 463 17.97 3.32 12.91
N TYR A 464 17.47 2.67 11.86
CA TYR A 464 16.16 2.98 11.28
C TYR A 464 15.04 2.89 12.32
N ARG A 465 15.01 1.82 13.12
CA ARG A 465 14.05 1.65 14.21
C ARG A 465 14.19 2.74 15.25
N ARG A 466 15.41 3.07 15.65
CA ARG A 466 15.71 4.12 16.63
C ARG A 466 15.11 5.46 16.19
N GLN A 467 15.42 5.89 14.96
CA GLN A 467 14.88 7.13 14.37
C GLN A 467 13.36 7.11 14.29
N SER A 468 12.77 6.01 13.80
CA SER A 468 11.32 5.88 13.66
C SER A 468 10.60 5.88 15.02
N LEU A 469 11.19 5.27 16.05
CA LEU A 469 10.64 5.27 17.42
C LEU A 469 10.73 6.67 18.06
N GLU A 470 11.82 7.39 17.82
CA GLU A 470 12.01 8.77 18.29
C GLU A 470 10.94 9.70 17.72
N HIS A 471 10.73 9.68 16.40
CA HIS A 471 9.69 10.47 15.74
C HIS A 471 8.28 10.05 16.21
N ALA A 472 7.99 8.75 16.28
CA ALA A 472 6.68 8.27 16.73
C ALA A 472 6.36 8.74 18.16
N LEU A 473 7.32 8.64 19.08
CA LEU A 473 7.13 9.08 20.46
C LEU A 473 6.99 10.60 20.56
N LEU A 474 7.76 11.36 19.78
CA LEU A 474 7.61 12.81 19.69
C LEU A 474 6.18 13.20 19.25
N LYS A 475 5.66 12.56 18.21
CA LYS A 475 4.28 12.82 17.73
C LYS A 475 3.22 12.41 18.75
N ILE A 476 3.42 11.30 19.47
CA ILE A 476 2.53 10.89 20.57
C ILE A 476 2.51 11.98 21.66
N LEU A 477 3.67 12.51 22.03
CA LEU A 477 3.79 13.56 23.04
C LEU A 477 3.25 14.91 22.57
N GLN A 478 3.33 15.22 21.27
CA GLN A 478 2.75 16.44 20.71
C GLN A 478 1.22 16.36 20.59
N HIS A 479 0.63 15.17 20.66
CA HIS A 479 -0.80 14.98 20.55
C HIS A 479 -1.54 15.41 21.83
N PRO A 480 -2.46 16.40 21.78
CA PRO A 480 -3.10 16.96 22.97
C PRO A 480 -3.85 15.93 23.85
N LEU A 481 -4.58 15.01 23.21
CA LEU A 481 -5.33 13.97 23.92
C LEU A 481 -4.46 12.85 24.51
N LEU A 482 -3.35 12.49 23.86
CA LEU A 482 -2.52 11.35 24.29
C LEU A 482 -1.59 11.72 25.45
N GLN A 483 -1.25 13.00 25.62
CA GLN A 483 -0.38 13.48 26.71
C GLN A 483 -0.87 13.10 28.12
N ARG A 484 -2.18 12.94 28.29
CA ARG A 484 -2.82 12.67 29.59
C ARG A 484 -3.06 11.19 29.85
N ASP A 485 -2.64 10.31 28.95
CA ASP A 485 -2.89 8.88 29.08
C ASP A 485 -2.02 8.24 30.18
N ASP A 486 -2.66 7.49 31.08
CA ASP A 486 -1.99 6.79 32.17
C ASP A 486 -0.92 5.79 31.68
N ASP A 487 -1.20 5.07 30.59
CA ASP A 487 -0.30 4.04 30.06
C ASP A 487 0.93 4.70 29.37
N LEU A 488 0.79 5.91 28.81
CA LEU A 488 1.92 6.74 28.38
C LEU A 488 2.78 7.21 29.56
N LEU A 489 2.17 7.68 30.64
CA LEU A 489 2.89 8.08 31.84
C LEU A 489 3.63 6.91 32.47
N LEU A 490 2.99 5.74 32.53
CA LEU A 490 3.60 4.50 32.97
C LEU A 490 4.81 4.14 32.10
N PHE A 491 4.64 4.22 30.78
CA PHE A 491 5.72 4.00 29.83
C PHE A 491 6.89 4.99 29.98
N LEU A 492 6.67 6.23 30.40
CA LEU A 492 7.76 7.20 30.54
C LEU A 492 8.46 7.14 31.91
N LYS A 493 7.74 6.78 32.98
CA LYS A 493 8.23 6.88 34.36
C LYS A 493 8.63 5.56 35.00
N SER A 494 8.10 4.43 34.51
CA SER A 494 8.35 3.13 35.12
C SER A 494 9.83 2.72 35.03
N ARG A 495 10.36 2.15 36.12
CA ARG A 495 11.68 1.52 36.14
C ARG A 495 11.65 0.08 35.64
N ASP A 496 10.59 -0.67 35.99
CA ASP A 496 10.35 -2.05 35.56
C ASP A 496 8.95 -2.14 34.93
N LEU A 497 8.90 -1.80 33.65
CA LEU A 497 7.63 -1.69 32.93
C LEU A 497 6.95 -3.06 32.78
N ALA A 498 7.69 -4.16 32.78
CA ALA A 498 7.12 -5.49 32.59
C ALA A 498 6.24 -5.91 33.77
N GLU A 499 6.67 -5.64 35.01
CA GLU A 499 5.85 -5.90 36.21
C GLU A 499 4.68 -4.91 36.32
N ASP A 500 4.91 -3.64 36.02
CA ASP A 500 3.86 -2.62 36.06
C ASP A 500 2.75 -2.90 35.04
N ILE A 501 3.08 -3.41 33.84
CA ILE A 501 2.09 -3.86 32.85
C ILE A 501 1.22 -5.00 33.41
N LYS A 502 1.80 -5.97 34.12
CA LYS A 502 1.03 -7.07 34.72
C LYS A 502 0.04 -6.56 35.76
N GLN A 503 0.46 -5.61 36.60
CA GLN A 503 -0.42 -5.00 37.60
C GLN A 503 -1.55 -4.21 36.93
N ARG A 504 -1.22 -3.43 35.90
CA ARG A 504 -2.19 -2.69 35.10
C ARG A 504 -3.19 -3.61 34.41
N ASP A 505 -2.73 -4.71 33.82
CA ASP A 505 -3.59 -5.69 33.13
C ASP A 505 -4.50 -6.45 34.11
N ALA A 506 -4.08 -6.64 35.37
CA ALA A 506 -4.95 -7.20 36.41
C ALA A 506 -6.12 -6.27 36.79
N LEU A 507 -5.93 -4.94 36.66
CA LEU A 507 -6.94 -3.93 37.01
C LEU A 507 -7.84 -3.55 35.81
N LYS A 508 -7.23 -3.30 34.65
CA LYS A 508 -7.91 -2.76 33.45
C LYS A 508 -8.17 -3.83 32.37
N GLY A 509 -7.68 -5.06 32.55
CA GLY A 509 -7.71 -6.12 31.55
C GLY A 509 -6.54 -6.04 30.55
N PRO A 510 -6.18 -7.16 29.89
CA PRO A 510 -5.01 -7.23 29.04
C PRO A 510 -5.19 -6.46 27.72
N ILE A 511 -4.19 -5.69 27.32
CA ILE A 511 -4.13 -5.09 25.97
C ILE A 511 -3.66 -6.14 24.97
N ILE A 512 -4.51 -6.42 23.98
CA ILE A 512 -4.17 -7.35 22.90
C ILE A 512 -3.34 -6.63 21.83
N THR A 513 -2.05 -6.96 21.79
CA THR A 513 -1.16 -6.48 20.72
C THR A 513 -1.42 -7.23 19.40
N PRO A 514 -1.09 -6.64 18.23
CA PRO A 514 -1.25 -7.30 16.92
C PRO A 514 -0.62 -8.69 16.80
N GLU A 515 0.44 -8.99 17.57
CA GLU A 515 1.11 -10.30 17.56
C GLU A 515 0.29 -11.37 18.32
N GLN A 516 -0.44 -10.94 19.35
CA GLN A 516 -1.37 -11.77 20.12
C GLN A 516 -2.74 -11.94 19.43
N LYS A 517 -3.04 -11.12 18.40
CA LYS A 517 -4.27 -11.23 17.58
C LYS A 517 -4.40 -12.55 16.81
N THR A 518 -3.34 -13.36 16.70
CA THR A 518 -3.44 -14.71 16.12
C THR A 518 -4.25 -15.67 17.01
N TYR A 519 -4.49 -15.32 18.29
CA TYR A 519 -5.30 -16.10 19.23
C TYR A 519 -6.68 -15.50 19.51
N PHE A 520 -6.82 -14.19 19.39
CA PHE A 520 -8.10 -13.48 19.47
C PHE A 520 -8.27 -12.67 18.19
N GLY A 521 -8.81 -13.35 17.18
CA GLY A 521 -9.17 -12.74 15.91
C GLY A 521 -10.05 -11.52 16.16
N TRP A 522 -9.82 -10.45 15.40
CA TRP A 522 -10.74 -9.31 15.42
C TRP A 522 -12.12 -9.85 15.08
N SER A 523 -13.04 -9.66 16.02
CA SER A 523 -14.33 -10.32 16.18
C SER A 523 -15.38 -9.94 15.13
N GLN A 524 -14.96 -9.72 13.88
CA GLN A 524 -15.87 -9.56 12.75
C GLN A 524 -16.74 -10.81 12.53
N SER A 525 -16.30 -11.98 13.00
CA SER A 525 -17.03 -13.25 12.91
C SER A 525 -18.00 -13.53 14.08
N LEU A 526 -18.22 -12.57 15.00
CA LEU A 526 -19.11 -12.76 16.17
C LEU A 526 -20.24 -11.72 16.27
N TYR A 527 -20.38 -10.82 15.28
CA TYR A 527 -21.40 -9.78 15.34
C TYR A 527 -22.63 -10.18 14.50
N ASN A 528 -23.78 -10.34 15.15
CA ASN A 528 -25.07 -10.54 14.49
C ASN A 528 -25.59 -9.28 13.76
N PHE A 529 -24.88 -8.15 13.88
CA PHE A 529 -25.28 -6.85 13.35
C PHE A 529 -24.28 -6.37 12.30
N LYS A 530 -24.75 -6.11 11.07
CA LYS A 530 -23.94 -5.57 9.98
C LYS A 530 -23.91 -4.04 10.06
N PHE A 531 -22.73 -3.45 10.25
CA PHE A 531 -22.55 -2.00 10.20
C PHE A 531 -22.86 -1.50 8.78
N ARG A 532 -23.70 -0.47 8.67
CA ARG A 532 -23.94 0.27 7.43
C ARG A 532 -23.53 1.72 7.69
N GLU A 533 -22.56 2.19 6.91
CA GLU A 533 -22.16 3.59 7.00
C GLU A 533 -23.30 4.47 6.48
N THR A 534 -23.73 5.41 7.32
CA THR A 534 -24.81 6.36 7.00
C THR A 534 -24.25 7.73 6.65
N ASP A 535 -23.03 8.02 7.07
CA ASP A 535 -22.37 9.29 6.85
C ASP A 535 -21.42 9.18 5.65
N GLU A 536 -21.86 9.74 4.51
CA GLU A 536 -21.11 9.74 3.25
C GLU A 536 -19.70 10.31 3.39
N TRP A 537 -19.48 11.21 4.36
CA TRP A 537 -18.15 11.79 4.61
C TRP A 537 -17.12 10.69 4.88
N PHE A 538 -17.44 9.67 5.68
CA PHE A 538 -16.49 8.60 5.99
C PHE A 538 -16.15 7.75 4.76
N ASN A 539 -17.12 7.49 3.88
CA ASN A 539 -16.87 6.78 2.62
C ASN A 539 -15.94 7.60 1.70
N GLN A 540 -16.25 8.87 1.50
CA GLN A 540 -15.42 9.78 0.71
C GLN A 540 -14.00 9.90 1.27
N GLN A 541 -13.86 9.95 2.60
CA GLN A 541 -12.54 9.99 3.24
C GLN A 541 -11.77 8.68 3.07
N LEU A 542 -12.43 7.52 3.14
CA LEU A 542 -11.77 6.23 2.89
C LEU A 542 -11.26 6.12 1.44
N ASP A 543 -12.04 6.60 0.47
CA ASP A 543 -11.63 6.65 -0.94
C ASP A 543 -10.45 7.60 -1.15
N TYR A 544 -10.50 8.80 -0.54
CA TYR A 544 -9.39 9.74 -0.55
C TYR A 544 -8.12 9.15 0.05
N LEU A 545 -8.22 8.47 1.21
CA LEU A 545 -7.08 7.82 1.87
C LEU A 545 -6.49 6.70 1.01
N ALA A 546 -7.32 5.91 0.32
CA ALA A 546 -6.86 4.88 -0.61
C ALA A 546 -6.08 5.48 -1.80
N LEU A 547 -6.58 6.57 -2.37
CA LEU A 547 -5.88 7.28 -3.45
C LEU A 547 -4.58 7.93 -2.96
N LEU A 548 -4.60 8.54 -1.76
CA LEU A 548 -3.44 9.16 -1.15
C LEU A 548 -2.34 8.13 -0.88
N GLU A 549 -2.69 6.97 -0.34
CA GLU A 549 -1.74 5.87 -0.07
C GLU A 549 -1.05 5.40 -1.37
N ALA A 550 -1.83 5.14 -2.43
CA ALA A 550 -1.27 4.74 -3.72
C ALA A 550 -0.29 5.77 -4.29
N ARG A 551 -0.60 7.07 -4.13
CA ARG A 551 0.27 8.17 -4.58
C ARG A 551 1.52 8.31 -3.72
N LEU A 552 1.40 8.21 -2.39
CA LEU A 552 2.55 8.24 -1.50
C LEU A 552 3.49 7.07 -1.80
N TYR A 553 2.96 5.86 -1.96
CA TYR A 553 3.74 4.68 -2.35
C TYR A 553 4.53 4.91 -3.65
N THR A 554 3.87 5.49 -4.67
CA THR A 554 4.52 5.82 -5.94
C THR A 554 5.67 6.82 -5.75
N ILE A 555 5.47 7.86 -4.95
CA ILE A 555 6.50 8.87 -4.65
C ILE A 555 7.66 8.24 -3.87
N THR A 556 7.37 7.41 -2.86
CA THR A 556 8.40 6.75 -2.07
C THR A 556 9.28 5.85 -2.93
N ASN A 557 8.70 5.06 -3.82
CA ASN A 557 9.46 4.24 -4.76
C ASN A 557 10.31 5.07 -5.73
N ALA A 558 9.79 6.21 -6.19
CA ALA A 558 10.54 7.13 -7.04
C ALA A 558 11.74 7.74 -6.30
N ILE A 559 11.56 8.16 -5.04
CA ILE A 559 12.65 8.66 -4.17
C ILE A 559 13.69 7.57 -3.95
N HIS A 560 13.27 6.36 -3.61
CA HIS A 560 14.15 5.23 -3.40
C HIS A 560 14.98 4.93 -4.67
N THR A 561 14.32 4.90 -5.83
CA THR A 561 14.99 4.68 -7.13
C THR A 561 15.98 5.81 -7.43
N LEU A 562 15.62 7.06 -7.16
CA LEU A 562 16.51 8.21 -7.34
C LEU A 562 17.76 8.09 -6.46
N ALA A 563 17.60 7.75 -5.18
CA ALA A 563 18.71 7.57 -4.24
C ALA A 563 19.66 6.44 -4.72
N GLN A 564 19.11 5.30 -5.18
CA GLN A 564 19.90 4.22 -5.76
C GLN A 564 20.68 4.69 -7.00
N LYS A 565 20.03 5.41 -7.92
CA LYS A 565 20.70 5.95 -9.11
C LYS A 565 21.78 6.97 -8.77
N ARG A 566 21.64 7.74 -7.69
CA ARG A 566 22.71 8.63 -7.21
C ARG A 566 23.90 7.86 -6.65
N ILE A 567 23.68 6.72 -5.99
CA ILE A 567 24.77 5.85 -5.50
C ILE A 567 25.53 5.26 -6.69
N GLU A 568 24.83 4.68 -7.67
CA GLU A 568 25.44 4.16 -8.90
C GLU A 568 26.26 5.25 -9.65
N PHE A 569 25.71 6.47 -9.71
CA PHE A 569 26.39 7.61 -10.31
C PHE A 569 27.63 8.03 -9.51
N ALA A 570 27.56 8.03 -8.17
CA ALA A 570 28.71 8.34 -7.31
C ALA A 570 29.85 7.33 -7.49
N GLU A 571 29.53 6.03 -7.60
CA GLU A 571 30.50 4.97 -7.87
C GLU A 571 31.16 5.13 -9.24
N SER A 572 30.37 5.46 -10.26
CA SER A 572 30.87 5.72 -11.62
C SER A 572 31.85 6.91 -11.63
N GLN A 573 31.51 8.00 -10.92
CA GLN A 573 32.39 9.17 -10.76
C GLN A 573 33.68 8.81 -10.01
N SER A 574 33.59 7.99 -8.95
CA SER A 574 34.73 7.50 -8.18
C SER A 574 35.67 6.64 -9.03
N ASN A 575 35.13 5.79 -9.90
CA ASN A 575 35.92 4.99 -10.83
C ASN A 575 36.63 5.88 -11.86
N LEU A 576 35.96 6.87 -12.43
CA LEU A 576 36.57 7.82 -13.35
C LEU A 576 37.68 8.64 -12.66
N TYR A 577 37.46 9.10 -11.43
CA TYR A 577 38.48 9.74 -10.61
C TYR A 577 39.74 8.87 -10.50
N LYS A 578 39.62 7.59 -10.13
CA LYS A 578 40.76 6.67 -10.01
C LYS A 578 41.55 6.56 -11.32
N GLN A 579 40.85 6.44 -12.46
CA GLN A 579 41.50 6.37 -13.78
C GLN A 579 42.24 7.66 -14.13
N LEU A 580 41.64 8.82 -13.87
CA LEU A 580 42.26 10.13 -14.11
C LEU A 580 43.51 10.34 -13.24
N VAL A 581 43.49 9.88 -11.98
CA VAL A 581 44.68 9.90 -11.12
C VAL A 581 45.80 9.04 -11.70
N ILE A 582 45.50 7.82 -12.15
CA ILE A 582 46.50 6.91 -12.76
C ILE A 582 47.11 7.56 -14.01
N ILE A 583 46.28 8.15 -14.87
CA ILE A 583 46.75 8.87 -16.07
C ILE A 583 47.63 10.05 -15.67
N SER A 584 47.21 10.85 -14.67
CA SER A 584 47.99 12.01 -14.21
C SER A 584 49.38 11.64 -13.70
N GLY A 585 49.55 10.45 -13.11
CA GLY A 585 50.83 9.93 -12.61
C GLY A 585 51.69 9.22 -13.66
N SER A 586 51.19 9.05 -14.89
CA SER A 586 51.92 8.44 -16.01
C SER A 586 52.92 9.44 -16.61
N SER A 587 53.81 8.97 -17.51
CA SER A 587 54.85 9.78 -18.20
C SER A 587 54.29 10.84 -19.16
N LEU A 588 53.51 11.79 -18.64
CA LEU A 588 52.92 12.93 -19.33
C LEU A 588 53.74 14.20 -19.04
N SER A 589 53.53 15.24 -19.86
CA SER A 589 54.07 16.57 -19.53
C SER A 589 53.43 17.10 -18.24
N ARG A 590 54.17 17.94 -17.51
CA ARG A 590 53.71 18.50 -16.22
C ARG A 590 52.38 19.27 -16.36
N SER A 591 52.16 19.95 -17.48
CA SER A 591 50.91 20.68 -17.76
C SER A 591 49.72 19.72 -17.94
N VAL A 592 49.89 18.65 -18.72
CA VAL A 592 48.84 17.67 -18.98
C VAL A 592 48.53 16.85 -17.72
N SER A 593 49.56 16.45 -16.98
CA SER A 593 49.42 15.80 -15.66
C SER A 593 48.58 16.66 -14.70
N THR A 594 48.85 17.97 -14.63
CA THR A 594 48.09 18.91 -13.79
C THR A 594 46.62 19.02 -14.23
N CYS A 595 46.34 19.02 -15.53
CA CYS A 595 44.98 19.05 -16.06
C CYS A 595 44.18 17.79 -15.70
N PHE A 596 44.80 16.60 -15.83
CA PHE A 596 44.16 15.35 -15.43
C PHE A 596 43.94 15.27 -13.93
N ALA A 597 44.86 15.76 -13.11
CA ALA A 597 44.69 15.84 -11.66
C ALA A 597 43.51 16.75 -11.27
N ALA A 598 43.38 17.92 -11.91
CA ALA A 598 42.25 18.83 -11.69
C ALA A 598 40.91 18.22 -12.12
N LEU A 599 40.87 17.50 -13.24
CA LEU A 599 39.69 16.74 -13.66
C LEU A 599 39.37 15.61 -12.67
N ALA A 600 40.39 14.93 -12.13
CA ALA A 600 40.20 13.87 -11.15
C ALA A 600 39.52 14.41 -9.90
N GLU A 601 40.00 15.52 -9.33
CA GLU A 601 39.42 16.13 -8.13
C GLU A 601 37.97 16.57 -8.37
N LEU A 602 37.66 17.16 -9.54
CA LEU A 602 36.29 17.48 -9.93
C LEU A 602 35.37 16.25 -9.91
N LYS A 603 35.82 15.11 -10.46
CA LYS A 603 35.03 13.87 -10.46
C LYS A 603 34.87 13.29 -9.06
N LYS A 604 35.90 13.36 -8.21
CA LYS A 604 35.82 12.98 -6.80
C LYS A 604 34.80 13.82 -6.05
N THR A 605 34.82 15.14 -6.21
CA THR A 605 33.83 16.06 -5.61
C THR A 605 32.42 15.79 -6.12
N GLY A 606 32.24 15.55 -7.42
CA GLY A 606 30.95 15.17 -8.00
C GLY A 606 30.39 13.84 -7.47
N GLY A 607 31.27 12.84 -7.29
CA GLY A 607 30.91 11.58 -6.66
C GLY A 607 30.48 11.75 -5.19
N ASN A 608 31.26 12.51 -4.41
CA ASN A 608 30.94 12.81 -3.01
C ASN A 608 29.63 13.60 -2.88
N ALA A 609 29.39 14.59 -3.74
CA ALA A 609 28.14 15.35 -3.79
C ALA A 609 26.93 14.45 -4.07
N SER A 610 27.07 13.52 -5.01
CA SER A 610 26.01 12.57 -5.37
C SER A 610 25.72 11.59 -4.23
N ALA A 611 26.75 11.07 -3.56
CA ALA A 611 26.59 10.20 -2.40
C ALA A 611 25.97 10.93 -1.19
N LYS A 612 26.37 12.19 -0.93
CA LYS A 612 25.74 13.05 0.09
C LYS A 612 24.24 13.21 -0.20
N LEU A 613 23.88 13.53 -1.45
CA LEU A 613 22.47 13.70 -1.86
C LEU A 613 21.65 12.42 -1.68
N ALA A 614 22.17 11.28 -2.12
CA ALA A 614 21.50 9.99 -1.95
C ALA A 614 21.17 9.72 -0.48
N LYS A 615 22.14 9.98 0.41
CA LYS A 615 21.94 9.83 1.85
C LYS A 615 20.84 10.75 2.39
N TYR A 616 20.81 12.02 1.98
CA TYR A 616 19.74 12.94 2.39
C TYR A 616 18.36 12.52 1.83
N GLU A 617 18.29 11.99 0.61
CA GLU A 617 17.03 11.51 0.03
C GLU A 617 16.45 10.35 0.86
N THR A 618 17.28 9.38 1.24
CA THR A 618 16.86 8.26 2.10
C THR A 618 16.57 8.70 3.55
N ASP A 619 17.49 9.43 4.18
CA ASP A 619 17.40 9.77 5.61
C ASP A 619 16.33 10.84 5.91
N LEU A 620 15.97 11.68 4.94
CA LEU A 620 15.01 12.78 5.12
C LEU A 620 13.70 12.57 4.36
N LEU A 621 13.76 12.35 3.03
CA LEU A 621 12.54 12.26 2.23
C LEU A 621 11.87 10.89 2.42
N GLU A 622 12.57 9.81 2.06
CA GLU A 622 12.04 8.44 2.07
C GLU A 622 11.47 8.06 3.45
N LEU A 623 12.17 8.42 4.53
CA LEU A 623 11.71 8.19 5.91
C LEU A 623 10.34 8.83 6.20
N VAL A 624 10.15 10.10 5.84
CA VAL A 624 8.93 10.87 6.12
C VAL A 624 7.78 10.38 5.26
N PHE A 625 8.02 10.09 3.98
CA PHE A 625 6.98 9.57 3.09
C PHE A 625 6.49 8.18 3.55
N HIS A 626 7.39 7.29 3.96
CA HIS A 626 7.01 6.01 4.58
C HIS A 626 6.27 6.18 5.91
N GLU A 627 6.55 7.24 6.68
CA GLU A 627 5.79 7.52 7.89
C GLU A 627 4.33 7.86 7.57
N TYR A 628 4.08 8.71 6.56
CA TYR A 628 2.73 9.05 6.14
C TYR A 628 1.97 7.88 5.53
N GLU A 629 2.65 7.01 4.78
CA GLU A 629 2.10 5.73 4.32
C GLU A 629 1.57 4.89 5.50
N ARG A 630 2.37 4.75 6.57
CA ARG A 630 1.95 4.03 7.79
C ARG A 630 0.85 4.76 8.57
N LEU A 631 0.91 6.09 8.65
CA LEU A 631 -0.11 6.88 9.33
C LEU A 631 -1.49 6.73 8.70
N ILE A 632 -1.59 6.58 7.38
CA ILE A 632 -2.87 6.29 6.70
C ILE A 632 -3.48 4.97 7.23
N GLY A 633 -2.66 3.94 7.44
CA GLY A 633 -3.09 2.71 8.09
C GLY A 633 -3.67 2.95 9.50
N ASN A 634 -3.12 3.90 10.25
CA ASN A 634 -3.63 4.27 11.56
C ASN A 634 -4.90 5.13 11.51
N VAL A 635 -5.11 5.94 10.47
CA VAL A 635 -6.39 6.62 10.23
C VAL A 635 -7.50 5.59 10.00
N ARG A 636 -7.26 4.58 9.16
CA ARG A 636 -8.21 3.47 8.96
C ARG A 636 -8.48 2.72 10.26
N LYS A 637 -7.46 2.54 11.10
CA LYS A 637 -7.62 1.92 12.41
C LYS A 637 -8.49 2.77 13.35
N ALA A 638 -8.33 4.09 13.35
CA ALA A 638 -9.20 4.99 14.11
C ALA A 638 -10.66 4.86 13.64
N PHE A 639 -10.91 4.81 12.33
CA PHE A 639 -12.26 4.57 11.79
C PHE A 639 -12.80 3.19 12.17
N SER A 640 -11.96 2.17 12.20
CA SER A 640 -12.35 0.84 12.70
C SER A 640 -12.76 0.87 14.17
N THR A 641 -12.06 1.64 15.03
CA THR A 641 -12.46 1.75 16.45
C THR A 641 -13.82 2.44 16.62
N ARG A 642 -14.19 3.36 15.72
CA ARG A 642 -15.56 3.92 15.66
C ARG A 642 -16.58 2.82 15.37
N ILE A 643 -16.31 1.93 14.41
CA ILE A 643 -17.18 0.79 14.10
C ILE A 643 -17.31 -0.16 15.31
N ASP A 644 -16.23 -0.39 16.05
CA ASP A 644 -16.25 -1.19 17.27
C ASP A 644 -17.17 -0.56 18.35
N THR A 645 -17.16 0.77 18.51
CA THR A 645 -18.08 1.46 19.43
C THR A 645 -19.54 1.34 18.99
N TRP A 646 -19.82 1.33 17.68
CA TRP A 646 -21.16 1.07 17.16
C TRP A 646 -21.62 -0.35 17.50
N HIS A 647 -20.77 -1.36 17.31
CA HIS A 647 -21.10 -2.75 17.68
C HIS A 647 -21.33 -2.93 19.19
N ALA A 648 -20.63 -2.17 20.02
CA ALA A 648 -20.88 -2.14 21.47
C ALA A 648 -22.27 -1.57 21.77
N TRP A 649 -22.64 -0.46 21.13
CA TRP A 649 -23.98 0.13 21.26
C TRP A 649 -25.09 -0.82 20.80
N GLN A 650 -24.97 -1.42 19.60
CA GLN A 650 -25.99 -2.34 19.07
C GLN A 650 -26.23 -3.55 19.97
N ARG A 651 -25.19 -4.06 20.63
CA ARG A 651 -25.33 -5.15 21.62
C ARG A 651 -26.11 -4.71 22.84
N ALA A 652 -25.80 -3.54 23.40
CA ALA A 652 -26.53 -3.00 24.54
C ALA A 652 -28.01 -2.75 24.19
N ASP A 653 -28.30 -2.34 22.95
CA ASP A 653 -29.67 -2.11 22.49
C ASP A 653 -30.47 -3.41 22.31
N ASP A 654 -29.85 -4.46 21.75
CA ASP A 654 -30.44 -5.80 21.67
C ASP A 654 -30.67 -6.44 23.05
N ASP A 655 -29.70 -6.30 23.96
CA ASP A 655 -29.84 -6.75 25.36
C ASP A 655 -30.98 -6.02 26.07
N LEU A 656 -31.12 -4.72 25.84
CA LEU A 656 -32.24 -3.91 26.34
C LEU A 656 -33.58 -4.39 25.75
N ALA A 657 -33.64 -4.65 24.44
CA ALA A 657 -34.85 -5.15 23.77
C ALA A 657 -35.27 -6.52 24.33
N LYS A 658 -34.31 -7.44 24.54
CA LYS A 658 -34.53 -8.74 25.18
C LYS A 658 -35.02 -8.60 26.63
N LEU A 659 -34.43 -7.69 27.40
CA LEU A 659 -34.83 -7.41 28.79
C LEU A 659 -36.28 -6.88 28.85
N LYS A 660 -36.64 -5.93 27.98
CA LYS A 660 -38.00 -5.41 27.83
C LYS A 660 -38.99 -6.51 27.44
N ALA A 661 -38.65 -7.33 26.44
CA ALA A 661 -39.50 -8.42 25.96
C ALA A 661 -39.72 -9.52 27.02
N LYS A 662 -38.69 -9.85 27.81
CA LYS A 662 -38.77 -10.80 28.92
C LYS A 662 -39.68 -10.28 30.04
N ASN A 663 -39.56 -9.00 30.37
CA ASN A 663 -40.36 -8.37 31.42
C ASN A 663 -41.81 -8.14 31.02
N ALA A 664 -42.11 -7.92 29.73
CA ALA A 664 -43.47 -7.81 29.21
C ALA A 664 -44.28 -9.13 29.31
N LYS A 665 -43.60 -10.28 29.35
CA LYS A 665 -44.23 -11.62 29.43
C LYS A 665 -44.42 -12.16 30.86
N SER A 666 -43.93 -11.46 31.88
CA SER A 666 -43.87 -11.96 33.26
C SER A 666 -44.69 -11.07 34.21
N PHE A 667 -45.90 -11.52 34.55
CA PHE A 667 -46.79 -10.94 35.58
C PHE A 667 -46.39 -11.44 36.98
N ASP A 668 -45.29 -10.93 37.54
CA ASP A 668 -44.84 -11.33 38.88
C ASP A 668 -44.36 -10.14 39.73
N GLY A 669 -44.47 -10.26 41.06
CA GLY A 669 -44.50 -9.18 42.06
C GLY A 669 -43.21 -8.39 42.33
N HIS A 670 -42.21 -8.45 41.45
CA HIS A 670 -40.92 -7.73 41.56
C HIS A 670 -40.80 -6.58 40.54
N LEU A 671 -41.83 -5.73 40.46
CA LEU A 671 -41.90 -4.64 39.47
C LEU A 671 -40.75 -3.62 39.63
N ASP A 672 -40.42 -3.22 40.85
CA ASP A 672 -39.40 -2.20 41.12
C ASP A 672 -37.97 -2.63 40.78
N ALA A 673 -37.65 -3.92 40.94
CA ALA A 673 -36.34 -4.46 40.55
C ALA A 673 -36.22 -4.56 39.02
N LYS A 674 -37.30 -4.96 38.34
CA LYS A 674 -37.38 -5.02 36.87
C LYS A 674 -37.27 -3.62 36.25
N LEU A 675 -37.97 -2.63 36.81
CA LEU A 675 -37.93 -1.25 36.34
C LEU A 675 -36.53 -0.65 36.47
N ARG A 676 -35.87 -0.85 37.63
CA ARG A 676 -34.47 -0.42 37.82
C ARG A 676 -33.51 -1.06 36.83
N ALA A 677 -33.65 -2.36 36.56
CA ALA A 677 -32.83 -3.06 35.57
C ALA A 677 -33.04 -2.49 34.16
N ILE A 678 -34.29 -2.26 33.74
CA ILE A 678 -34.60 -1.61 32.45
C ILE A 678 -33.99 -0.21 32.40
N SER A 679 -34.23 0.64 33.40
CA SER A 679 -33.68 2.01 33.42
C SER A 679 -32.14 2.02 33.38
N SER A 680 -31.48 1.08 34.06
CA SER A 680 -30.01 0.96 33.98
C SER A 680 -29.51 0.53 32.59
N ALA A 681 -30.22 -0.37 31.92
CA ALA A 681 -29.88 -0.82 30.58
C ALA A 681 -30.19 0.25 29.52
N GLU A 682 -31.27 1.03 29.69
CA GLU A 682 -31.60 2.20 28.86
C GLU A 682 -30.51 3.27 28.97
N LEU A 683 -30.10 3.60 30.19
CA LEU A 683 -29.01 4.55 30.42
C LEU A 683 -27.70 4.04 29.80
N HIS A 684 -27.41 2.75 29.92
CA HIS A 684 -26.21 2.15 29.33
C HIS A 684 -26.22 2.22 27.79
N SER A 685 -27.32 1.83 27.14
CA SER A 685 -27.48 1.93 25.67
C SER A 685 -27.34 3.39 25.21
N ALA A 686 -28.03 4.33 25.86
CA ALA A 686 -27.96 5.76 25.53
C ALA A 686 -26.54 6.35 25.70
N THR A 687 -25.82 5.91 26.74
CA THR A 687 -24.41 6.32 26.95
C THR A 687 -23.51 5.82 25.83
N LEU A 688 -23.69 4.57 25.37
CA LEU A 688 -22.92 4.01 24.26
C LEU A 688 -23.27 4.64 22.91
N GLN A 689 -24.53 5.00 22.70
CA GLN A 689 -24.95 5.78 21.54
C GLN A 689 -24.24 7.14 21.51
N THR A 690 -24.31 7.88 22.61
CA THR A 690 -23.64 9.19 22.73
C THR A 690 -22.13 9.04 22.50
N ARG A 691 -21.53 7.97 23.02
CA ARG A 691 -20.11 7.65 22.80
C ARG A 691 -19.80 7.43 21.32
N PHE A 692 -20.65 6.73 20.57
CA PHE A 692 -20.46 6.54 19.12
C PHE A 692 -20.54 7.87 18.36
N GLU A 693 -21.49 8.74 18.72
CA GLU A 693 -21.62 10.07 18.13
C GLU A 693 -20.40 10.94 18.42
N ASP A 694 -19.95 10.98 19.68
CA ASP A 694 -18.73 11.69 20.11
C ASP A 694 -17.48 11.20 19.38
N VAL A 695 -17.30 9.88 19.27
CA VAL A 695 -16.17 9.27 18.54
C VAL A 695 -16.26 9.60 17.04
N SER A 696 -17.46 9.68 16.48
CA SER A 696 -17.66 10.08 15.08
C SER A 696 -17.22 11.53 14.83
N VAL A 697 -17.58 12.45 15.74
CA VAL A 697 -17.12 13.85 15.68
C VAL A 697 -15.61 13.93 15.88
N LEU A 698 -15.07 13.16 16.82
CA LEU A 698 -13.63 13.11 17.09
C LEU A 698 -12.83 12.62 15.88
N CYS A 699 -13.27 11.56 15.20
CA CYS A 699 -12.64 11.08 13.96
C CYS A 699 -12.55 12.18 12.89
N LYS A 700 -13.57 13.02 12.77
CA LYS A 700 -13.58 14.15 11.82
C LYS A 700 -12.56 15.23 12.20
N GLN A 701 -12.50 15.58 13.48
CA GLN A 701 -11.52 16.55 14.01
C GLN A 701 -10.08 16.04 13.87
N GLU A 702 -9.87 14.75 14.16
CA GLU A 702 -8.58 14.08 14.03
C GLU A 702 -8.13 14.01 12.59
N MET A 703 -9.03 13.71 11.65
CA MET A 703 -8.73 13.75 10.22
C MET A 703 -8.28 15.15 9.78
N GLN A 704 -8.98 16.19 10.22
CA GLN A 704 -8.58 17.58 9.94
C GLN A 704 -7.20 17.92 10.51
N ARG A 705 -6.92 17.52 11.75
CA ARG A 705 -5.59 17.67 12.39
C ARG A 705 -4.51 16.98 11.57
N PHE A 706 -4.76 15.72 11.19
CA PHE A 706 -3.85 14.93 10.36
C PHE A 706 -3.55 15.63 9.02
N GLU A 707 -4.55 16.19 8.34
CA GLU A 707 -4.32 16.90 7.09
C GLU A 707 -3.46 18.16 7.24
N GLN A 708 -3.68 18.92 8.30
CA GLN A 708 -2.87 20.11 8.62
C GLN A 708 -1.42 19.73 8.93
N GLU A 709 -1.23 18.72 9.79
CA GLU A 709 0.08 18.18 10.15
C GLU A 709 0.82 17.66 8.90
N LYS A 710 0.13 16.87 8.07
CA LYS A 710 0.65 16.37 6.78
C LYS A 710 1.20 17.47 5.89
N VAL A 711 0.43 18.54 5.71
CA VAL A 711 0.87 19.66 4.85
C VAL A 711 2.07 20.38 5.46
N ALA A 712 2.08 20.61 6.77
CA ALA A 712 3.17 21.29 7.46
C ALA A 712 4.48 20.48 7.40
N ASP A 713 4.43 19.19 7.73
CA ASP A 713 5.61 18.31 7.78
C ASP A 713 6.19 18.13 6.37
N LEU A 714 5.36 17.80 5.38
CA LEU A 714 5.84 17.62 4.00
C LEU A 714 6.44 18.90 3.43
N ARG A 715 5.84 20.06 3.73
CA ARG A 715 6.40 21.36 3.32
C ARG A 715 7.77 21.61 3.97
N ALA A 716 7.90 21.37 5.26
CA ALA A 716 9.16 21.58 5.99
C ALA A 716 10.27 20.67 5.46
N VAL A 717 9.94 19.41 5.22
CA VAL A 717 10.85 18.38 4.71
C VAL A 717 11.31 18.68 3.29
N LEU A 718 10.39 19.07 2.40
CA LEU A 718 10.73 19.48 1.03
C LEU A 718 11.59 20.76 1.01
N ALA A 719 11.27 21.75 1.84
CA ALA A 719 12.08 22.96 1.95
C ALA A 719 13.51 22.64 2.42
N LYS A 720 13.65 21.77 3.42
CA LYS A 720 14.96 21.33 3.90
C LYS A 720 15.73 20.56 2.82
N TYR A 721 15.06 19.70 2.06
CA TYR A 721 15.68 18.99 0.94
C TYR A 721 16.17 19.96 -0.14
N VAL A 722 15.35 20.91 -0.58
CA VAL A 722 15.72 21.89 -1.62
C VAL A 722 16.91 22.74 -1.19
N ASN A 723 16.92 23.23 0.04
CA ASN A 723 18.05 24.03 0.56
C ASN A 723 19.35 23.20 0.62
N THR A 724 19.25 21.95 1.06
CA THR A 724 20.40 21.03 1.10
C THR A 724 20.89 20.70 -0.31
N PHE A 725 19.96 20.47 -1.24
CA PHE A 725 20.27 20.22 -2.64
C PHE A 725 21.01 21.41 -3.26
N GLN A 726 20.52 22.62 -3.07
CA GLN A 726 21.16 23.84 -3.55
C GLN A 726 22.58 23.99 -3.00
N CYS A 727 22.79 23.77 -1.69
CA CYS A 727 24.10 23.85 -1.06
C CYS A 727 25.09 22.86 -1.70
N ILE A 728 24.69 21.60 -1.87
CA ILE A 728 25.54 20.56 -2.46
C ILE A 728 25.83 20.85 -3.94
N GLN A 729 24.85 21.37 -4.69
CA GLN A 729 25.08 21.76 -6.09
C GLN A 729 26.05 22.96 -6.18
N GLN A 730 25.97 23.92 -5.26
CA GLN A 730 26.90 25.04 -5.23
C GLN A 730 28.34 24.58 -4.96
N GLU A 731 28.55 23.67 -4.00
CA GLU A 731 29.86 23.05 -3.76
C GLU A 731 30.45 22.42 -5.05
N TYR A 732 29.62 21.76 -5.84
CA TYR A 732 30.05 21.15 -7.09
C TYR A 732 30.35 22.17 -8.20
N MET A 733 29.53 23.22 -8.32
CA MET A 733 29.73 24.31 -9.29
C MET A 733 31.00 25.12 -9.01
N ASP A 734 31.33 25.32 -7.75
CA ASP A 734 32.56 26.00 -7.33
C ASP A 734 33.80 25.19 -7.75
N GLU A 735 33.77 23.87 -7.54
CA GLU A 735 34.84 22.96 -7.98
C GLU A 735 34.96 22.89 -9.51
N LEU A 736 33.83 22.92 -10.23
CA LEU A 736 33.82 22.95 -11.69
C LEU A 736 34.47 24.23 -12.22
N SER A 737 34.16 25.37 -11.62
CA SER A 737 34.76 26.67 -11.94
C SER A 737 36.27 26.69 -11.64
N HIS A 738 36.68 26.06 -10.53
CA HIS A 738 38.09 25.89 -10.18
C HIS A 738 38.83 25.04 -11.22
N CYS A 739 38.26 23.91 -11.62
CA CYS A 739 38.81 23.02 -12.65
C CYS A 739 38.95 23.75 -14.00
N GLU A 740 37.91 24.48 -14.43
CA GLU A 740 37.92 25.26 -15.66
C GLU A 740 39.05 26.31 -15.68
N SER A 741 39.27 27.01 -14.56
CA SER A 741 40.36 27.99 -14.41
C SER A 741 41.74 27.36 -14.61
N ILE A 742 41.97 26.16 -14.04
CA ILE A 742 43.22 25.42 -14.22
C ILE A 742 43.40 25.01 -15.68
N LEU A 743 42.36 24.47 -16.31
CA LEU A 743 42.40 24.05 -17.71
C LEU A 743 42.69 25.23 -18.64
N ARG A 744 42.02 26.37 -18.43
CA ARG A 744 42.26 27.60 -19.22
C ARG A 744 43.67 28.14 -19.05
N ARG A 745 44.23 28.13 -17.84
CA ARG A 745 45.61 28.57 -17.61
C ARG A 745 46.62 27.71 -18.39
N HIS A 746 46.40 26.41 -18.49
CA HIS A 746 47.28 25.51 -19.23
C HIS A 746 46.99 25.45 -20.74
N ALA A 747 45.75 25.71 -21.17
CA ALA A 747 45.37 25.83 -22.58
C ALA A 747 45.83 27.17 -23.19
N GLY A 748 45.81 28.25 -22.42
CA GLY A 748 46.32 29.57 -22.84
C GLY A 748 47.83 29.60 -23.13
N ASN A 749 48.58 28.62 -22.62
CA ASN A 749 49.99 28.44 -22.95
C ASN A 749 50.24 27.78 -24.31
N ILE A 750 49.20 27.32 -25.03
CA ILE A 750 49.33 26.74 -26.37
C ILE A 750 49.28 27.82 -27.47
N ALA A 751 48.83 29.04 -27.15
CA ALA A 751 48.69 30.13 -28.12
C ALA A 751 49.97 30.99 -28.34
N VAL A 752 51.12 30.62 -27.76
CA VAL A 752 52.35 31.44 -27.83
C VAL A 752 53.49 30.83 -28.68
N ASP A 753 53.42 29.56 -29.09
CA ASP A 753 54.55 28.88 -29.75
C ASP A 753 54.33 28.51 -31.24
N THR A 754 53.50 29.24 -31.99
CA THR A 754 53.34 29.01 -33.45
C THR A 754 54.12 29.95 -34.36
N ASN A 755 55.04 30.79 -33.84
CA ASN A 755 55.79 31.77 -34.64
C ASN A 755 57.30 31.50 -34.81
N SER A 756 57.77 30.27 -34.58
CA SER A 756 59.20 29.94 -34.76
C SER A 756 59.45 28.69 -35.59
N THR A 757 58.75 28.53 -36.71
CA THR A 757 59.17 27.62 -37.79
C THR A 757 58.44 28.01 -39.07
N GLU A 758 58.97 29.01 -39.78
CA GLU A 758 58.82 29.15 -41.24
C GLU A 758 59.70 30.31 -41.72
N ALA A 759 61.00 30.05 -41.76
CA ALA A 759 61.91 30.80 -42.61
C ALA A 759 62.69 29.75 -43.41
N VAL A 760 62.35 29.59 -44.68
CA VAL A 760 63.24 29.28 -45.82
C VAL A 760 62.38 29.11 -47.08
N THR A 761 62.78 29.84 -48.12
CA THR A 761 62.47 29.72 -49.57
C THR A 761 61.21 30.36 -50.19
N ASN A 762 61.49 31.51 -50.82
CA ASN A 762 61.33 31.81 -52.25
C ASN A 762 60.02 32.40 -52.82
N THR A 763 60.08 33.73 -52.98
CA THR A 763 59.94 34.55 -54.22
C THR A 763 58.71 34.49 -55.14
N SER A 764 58.28 35.71 -55.48
CA SER A 764 57.42 36.18 -56.60
C SER A 764 55.91 36.20 -56.31
N SER A 765 55.11 37.20 -56.67
CA SER A 765 55.29 38.47 -57.39
C SER A 765 54.03 39.34 -57.15
N ALA A 766 54.17 40.68 -57.28
CA ALA A 766 53.17 41.72 -57.61
C ALA A 766 51.74 41.64 -57.02
N GLY A 767 51.12 42.67 -56.43
CA GLY A 767 51.35 44.10 -56.37
C GLY A 767 50.02 44.78 -55.96
N GLN A 768 50.14 46.01 -55.43
CA GLN A 768 49.08 47.03 -55.22
C GLN A 768 48.00 46.76 -54.14
N SER A 769 47.48 47.73 -53.40
CA SER A 769 47.92 49.04 -52.90
C SER A 769 46.82 49.56 -51.96
N VAL A 770 47.20 49.94 -50.74
CA VAL A 770 46.93 51.24 -50.09
C VAL A 770 45.51 51.64 -49.61
N ALA A 771 45.52 52.09 -48.34
CA ALA A 771 44.73 53.11 -47.62
C ALA A 771 43.62 52.58 -46.69
N ALA A 772 43.81 52.55 -45.36
CA ALA A 772 44.04 53.62 -44.37
C ALA A 772 42.71 54.06 -43.73
N ASP A 773 42.41 53.73 -42.47
CA ASP A 773 42.96 54.26 -41.21
C ASP A 773 42.24 55.57 -40.80
N HIS A 774 41.39 55.53 -39.74
CA HIS A 774 41.60 56.29 -38.51
C HIS A 774 40.38 56.38 -37.54
N LYS A 775 40.70 56.01 -36.29
CA LYS A 775 40.46 56.68 -34.98
C LYS A 775 39.08 57.15 -34.52
N LYS A 776 38.69 56.54 -33.39
CA LYS A 776 38.48 57.13 -32.03
C LYS A 776 37.84 58.52 -31.91
N GLU A 777 36.78 58.60 -31.10
CA GLU A 777 36.80 59.34 -29.84
C GLU A 777 35.63 58.95 -28.91
N SER A 778 35.95 58.91 -27.61
CA SER A 778 35.06 58.73 -26.47
C SER A 778 34.75 60.10 -25.85
N ASP A 779 33.61 60.26 -25.16
CA ASP A 779 33.60 60.59 -23.73
C ASP A 779 32.21 60.93 -23.15
N THR A 780 31.85 60.16 -22.11
CA THR A 780 31.24 60.57 -20.82
C THR A 780 29.84 61.21 -20.72
N LYS A 781 28.95 60.54 -19.97
CA LYS A 781 28.43 61.04 -18.67
C LYS A 781 27.78 59.92 -17.85
N ALA A 782 27.98 59.98 -16.53
CA ALA A 782 27.74 58.93 -15.55
C ALA A 782 26.74 59.35 -14.45
N LEU A 783 26.18 58.33 -13.76
CA LEU A 783 25.77 58.19 -12.34
C LEU A 783 24.39 57.48 -12.24
N LYS A 784 24.29 56.23 -11.78
CA LYS A 784 24.43 55.61 -10.42
C LYS A 784 23.08 55.42 -9.70
N GLN A 785 22.69 54.13 -9.62
CA GLN A 785 22.25 53.34 -8.44
C GLN A 785 21.45 54.01 -7.30
N SER A 786 20.34 53.40 -6.88
CA SER A 786 20.32 52.45 -5.74
C SER A 786 18.90 52.07 -5.23
N ASN A 787 18.82 50.80 -4.80
CA ASN A 787 18.13 50.25 -3.61
C ASN A 787 16.70 49.67 -3.62
N GLU A 788 16.68 48.50 -2.96
CA GLU A 788 15.63 47.60 -2.46
C GLU A 788 14.61 48.27 -1.52
N THR A 789 13.40 47.70 -1.41
CA THR A 789 12.82 47.10 -0.17
C THR A 789 11.29 46.86 -0.24
N ASN A 790 10.89 45.61 0.07
CA ASN A 790 9.83 45.15 0.99
C ASN A 790 8.35 45.66 1.02
N LEU A 791 7.46 44.66 1.14
CA LEU A 791 6.20 44.53 1.96
C LEU A 791 4.87 45.16 1.43
N PRO A 792 3.66 44.78 1.96
CA PRO A 792 3.27 43.66 2.84
C PRO A 792 1.96 42.90 2.45
N VAL A 793 1.64 41.88 3.25
CA VAL A 793 0.33 41.22 3.46
C VAL A 793 -0.49 42.01 4.49
N ASN A 794 -1.81 42.26 4.29
CA ASN A 794 -2.87 41.90 5.26
C ASN A 794 -4.32 42.12 4.79
N SER A 795 -5.17 41.36 5.48
CA SER A 795 -6.62 41.14 5.53
C SER A 795 -7.62 42.33 5.58
N ASN A 796 -8.87 41.96 5.25
CA ASN A 796 -10.18 42.32 5.83
C ASN A 796 -11.23 43.08 4.99
N ALA A 797 -12.37 42.38 4.88
CA ALA A 797 -13.75 42.81 5.15
C ALA A 797 -14.67 43.34 4.02
N LYS A 798 -15.71 42.51 3.80
CA LYS A 798 -17.16 42.81 3.83
C LYS A 798 -17.84 43.61 2.71
N GLN A 799 -19.02 43.05 2.38
CA GLN A 799 -20.30 43.67 2.04
C GLN A 799 -20.66 43.93 0.56
N SER A 800 -21.53 43.03 0.06
CA SER A 800 -22.87 43.30 -0.50
C SER A 800 -23.06 44.44 -1.50
N THR A 801 -23.60 44.14 -2.68
CA THR A 801 -24.95 44.60 -3.11
C THR A 801 -25.35 44.01 -4.47
N GLU A 802 -26.63 43.65 -4.56
CA GLU A 802 -27.40 43.36 -5.76
C GLU A 802 -27.58 44.62 -6.64
N LEU A 803 -27.85 44.40 -7.93
CA LEU A 803 -28.89 45.04 -8.78
C LEU A 803 -28.45 45.33 -10.23
N HIS A 804 -29.12 44.64 -11.15
CA HIS A 804 -29.86 45.15 -12.33
C HIS A 804 -29.23 46.20 -13.27
N ASN A 805 -29.03 45.81 -14.53
CA ASN A 805 -29.74 46.32 -15.74
C ASN A 805 -29.00 45.76 -16.98
N ASP A 806 -29.59 44.89 -17.80
CA ASP A 806 -30.55 45.14 -18.88
C ASP A 806 -30.02 45.94 -20.08
N THR A 807 -30.51 45.55 -21.27
CA THR A 807 -30.26 46.01 -22.66
C THR A 807 -29.10 45.29 -23.38
N ASP A 808 -29.24 44.63 -24.55
CA ASP A 808 -30.22 44.75 -25.63
C ASP A 808 -30.42 43.44 -26.42
N ALA A 809 -31.63 43.31 -26.96
CA ALA A 809 -32.12 42.23 -27.81
C ALA A 809 -32.04 42.58 -29.32
N HIS A 810 -31.96 41.54 -30.17
CA HIS A 810 -32.49 41.38 -31.55
C HIS A 810 -31.81 40.11 -32.13
N HIS A 811 -32.44 39.06 -32.70
CA HIS A 811 -33.68 38.77 -33.44
C HIS A 811 -33.99 37.25 -33.26
N THR A 812 -35.17 36.75 -32.83
CA THR A 812 -36.40 36.38 -33.60
C THR A 812 -36.14 35.75 -34.99
N GLN A 813 -36.74 34.63 -35.43
CA GLN A 813 -37.92 33.88 -34.99
C GLN A 813 -38.02 32.51 -35.72
N GLU A 814 -38.80 31.61 -35.10
CA GLU A 814 -39.27 30.25 -35.46
C GLU A 814 -40.06 30.13 -36.78
N ILE A 815 -40.23 28.89 -37.31
CA ILE A 815 -41.49 28.20 -37.75
C ILE A 815 -41.16 26.68 -37.89
N SER A 816 -41.54 25.76 -36.98
CA SER A 816 -42.79 25.00 -36.75
C SER A 816 -43.25 23.98 -37.83
N ASP A 817 -43.22 22.71 -37.45
CA ASP A 817 -44.17 21.59 -37.63
C ASP A 817 -45.01 21.37 -38.91
N ALA A 818 -45.06 20.09 -39.33
CA ALA A 818 -46.25 19.50 -39.95
C ALA A 818 -46.36 17.97 -39.72
N LYS A 819 -47.38 17.63 -38.91
CA LYS A 819 -48.24 16.42 -38.87
C LYS A 819 -47.74 15.10 -38.33
#